data_AF-A0A212FHZ2-F1
#
_entry.id   AF-A0A212FHZ2-F1
#
_cell.length_a   1.000
_cell.length_b   1.000
_cell.length_c   1.000
_cell.angle_alpha   90.00
_cell.angle_beta   90.00
_cell.angle_gamma   90.00
#
_symmetry.space_group_name_H-M   'P 1'
#
loop_
_entity.id
_entity.type
_entity.pdbx_description
1 polymer ?
#
loop_
_entity_poly.entity_id
_entity_poly.type
_entity_poly.pdbx_seq_one_letter_code
_entity_poly.pdbx_strand_id
1 'polypeptide(L)'
;MVSDQSQSYTSEKSEKEPVIPQCILTKTLRALATKKREFIKLRKNLIAQQNTVLEHFAAVKELESRAGMPDESLGEMRILSLKGWPAHDLLLLVRDDFSTPINNEIDGVFGPQVWQQLVGHLQPIPEEVLGMGADIMARRLDMLNMLRCKHRNDRSTYLTNLEWKTKNHEFDNETEQLHKMVVGTAENLKAKINYSMDLAKIPWIDRDAMIKKIERVTKENLTLQHKIEELIKKEQINQEIKERDGRKSDVSVNHQALFEELKKEREVRESLKEVVNGAESMLRVARARIVTLERQLKEVRTELDTARRKYKDMEQLYRNREFSYDARSKKMLEVSKTGEMTIEALSRQRDALEIRVKELREIAENAERTEEARQAELKAKTELLEQKIAEQERSKNTAEAQVAELKGRVRELEDQLLSLRERTVRLVDLERRRCGDYIPSKESEPSDRETEIWKELQVTRVTLSRAEEELRLSRADKDSFLESLSQIAQMERTDKEDKMSAELVKKEQHIRKLQNIIEEQRENEKIMQHTMTDYENQLATLRLEVKRLRNYDCYTKDSQYQDLQTELLELQMQVETLSRERSALVSAAASRALMLERHERAADLFAKITRARKDLEAQLEDNALPRISDGLQAEISKSVSSICASSAETWSALKAERARVLRLESAVVSQSIQLERETRVRTQLERRRATLERELFRTRHDTSYSTIFFP
;
A
#
# COMPACT_ATOMS: atom_id res chain seq x y z
N MET A 1 -50.49 -114.48 40.69
CA MET A 1 -49.34 -115.38 40.93
C MET A 1 -48.44 -115.31 39.72
N VAL A 2 -47.16 -115.58 39.91
CA VAL A 2 -46.15 -115.86 38.88
C VAL A 2 -45.35 -114.64 38.42
N SER A 3 -44.08 -114.72 38.80
CA SER A 3 -42.87 -114.19 38.19
C SER A 3 -42.92 -114.04 36.67
N ASP A 4 -42.27 -113.02 36.10
CA ASP A 4 -41.13 -113.31 35.22
C ASP A 4 -40.27 -112.08 34.88
N GLN A 5 -39.04 -112.41 34.52
CA GLN A 5 -37.89 -111.56 34.22
C GLN A 5 -38.08 -110.61 33.04
N SER A 6 -37.38 -109.47 33.07
CA SER A 6 -36.71 -108.88 31.90
C SER A 6 -35.67 -107.85 32.35
N GLN A 7 -34.40 -108.15 32.08
CA GLN A 7 -33.29 -107.19 32.16
C GLN A 7 -33.45 -106.12 31.06
N SER A 8 -33.17 -104.86 31.40
CA SER A 8 -32.54 -103.92 30.47
C SER A 8 -31.62 -102.99 31.24
N TYR A 9 -30.33 -103.16 30.98
CA TYR A 9 -29.27 -102.23 31.34
C TYR A 9 -29.38 -100.98 30.46
N THR A 10 -29.60 -99.81 31.05
CA THR A 10 -29.02 -98.54 30.57
C THR A 10 -28.71 -97.66 31.77
N SER A 11 -27.44 -97.68 32.18
CA SER A 11 -26.85 -96.67 33.05
C SER A 11 -26.69 -95.39 32.23
N GLU A 12 -27.71 -94.52 32.25
CA GLU A 12 -27.53 -93.12 31.86
C GLU A 12 -26.82 -92.40 33.01
N LYS A 13 -25.50 -92.30 32.88
CA LYS A 13 -24.71 -91.30 33.62
C LYS A 13 -25.25 -89.93 33.23
N SER A 14 -25.99 -89.30 34.14
CA SER A 14 -26.25 -87.87 34.05
C SER A 14 -24.89 -87.14 34.13
N GLU A 15 -24.47 -86.58 33.00
CA GLU A 15 -23.32 -85.68 32.93
C GLU A 15 -23.59 -84.52 33.89
N LYS A 16 -22.87 -84.51 35.02
CA LYS A 16 -22.83 -83.36 35.92
C LYS A 16 -22.30 -82.17 35.12
N GLU A 17 -23.14 -81.18 34.85
CA GLU A 17 -22.69 -79.89 34.35
C GLU A 17 -21.54 -79.37 35.24
N PRO A 18 -20.38 -79.04 34.66
CA PRO A 18 -19.27 -78.53 35.43
C PRO A 18 -19.65 -77.18 36.02
N VAL A 19 -19.82 -77.13 37.34
CA VAL A 19 -20.03 -75.87 38.08
C VAL A 19 -18.73 -75.06 38.02
N ILE A 20 -18.64 -74.17 37.03
CA ILE A 20 -17.50 -73.27 36.86
C ILE A 20 -17.55 -72.25 38.02
N PRO A 21 -16.48 -72.11 38.83
CA PRO A 21 -16.41 -71.12 39.90
C PRO A 21 -16.75 -69.72 39.37
N GLN A 22 -17.65 -69.01 40.06
CA GLN A 22 -18.18 -67.72 39.62
C GLN A 22 -17.08 -66.67 39.37
N CYS A 23 -15.93 -66.78 40.06
CA CYS A 23 -14.75 -65.96 39.84
C CYS A 23 -14.05 -66.22 38.49
N ILE A 24 -14.08 -67.46 37.99
CA ILE A 24 -13.54 -67.85 36.67
C ILE A 24 -14.51 -67.39 35.59
N LEU A 25 -15.82 -67.60 35.77
CA LEU A 25 -16.84 -67.12 34.84
C LEU A 25 -16.80 -65.59 34.67
N THR A 26 -16.62 -64.85 35.77
CA THR A 26 -16.52 -63.39 35.73
C THR A 26 -15.21 -62.91 35.08
N LYS A 27 -14.12 -63.67 35.22
CA LYS A 27 -12.84 -63.38 34.54
C LYS A 27 -12.92 -63.69 33.05
N THR A 28 -13.51 -64.82 32.66
CA THR A 28 -13.68 -65.18 31.24
C THR A 28 -14.65 -64.24 30.53
N LEU A 29 -15.75 -63.83 31.17
CA LEU A 29 -16.67 -62.82 30.63
C LEU A 29 -15.99 -61.44 30.48
N ARG A 30 -15.13 -61.03 31.42
CA ARG A 30 -14.32 -59.80 31.29
C ARG A 30 -13.27 -59.90 30.19
N ALA A 31 -12.60 -61.05 30.05
CA ALA A 31 -11.66 -61.29 28.98
C ALA A 31 -12.36 -61.27 27.61
N LEU A 32 -13.52 -61.92 27.50
CA LEU A 32 -14.39 -61.91 26.32
C LEU A 32 -14.85 -60.49 25.98
N ALA A 33 -15.29 -59.69 26.96
CA ALA A 33 -15.72 -58.32 26.73
C ALA A 33 -14.56 -57.41 26.28
N THR A 34 -13.35 -57.63 26.80
CA THR A 34 -12.14 -56.93 26.38
C THR A 34 -11.75 -57.34 24.95
N LYS A 35 -11.75 -58.64 24.64
CA LYS A 35 -11.50 -59.17 23.30
C LYS A 35 -12.55 -58.72 22.28
N LYS A 36 -13.82 -58.61 22.67
CA LYS A 36 -14.90 -58.07 21.82
C LYS A 36 -14.69 -56.59 21.52
N ARG A 37 -14.22 -55.79 22.50
CA ARG A 37 -13.85 -54.38 22.28
C ARG A 37 -12.62 -54.25 21.37
N GLU A 38 -11.60 -55.08 21.57
CA GLU A 38 -10.42 -55.15 20.69
C GLU A 38 -10.83 -55.52 19.26
N PHE A 39 -11.69 -56.53 19.09
CA PHE A 39 -12.21 -56.95 17.78
C PHE A 39 -13.00 -55.84 17.08
N ILE A 40 -13.87 -55.13 17.81
CA ILE A 40 -14.61 -53.98 17.24
C ILE A 40 -13.64 -52.87 16.81
N LYS A 41 -12.58 -52.62 17.58
CA LYS A 41 -11.56 -51.62 17.25
C LYS A 41 -10.77 -52.03 16.01
N LEU A 42 -10.32 -53.29 15.94
CA LEU A 42 -9.63 -53.85 14.77
C LEU A 42 -10.53 -53.83 13.53
N ARG A 43 -11.81 -54.19 13.66
CA ARG A 43 -12.79 -54.11 12.58
C ARG A 43 -12.97 -52.67 12.07
N LYS A 44 -13.08 -51.68 12.97
CA LYS A 44 -13.17 -50.27 12.57
C LYS A 44 -11.91 -49.80 11.84
N ASN A 45 -10.73 -50.19 12.32
CA ASN A 45 -9.46 -49.87 11.66
C ASN A 45 -9.35 -50.53 10.29
N LEU A 46 -9.77 -51.80 10.16
CA LEU A 46 -9.75 -52.51 8.88
C LEU A 46 -10.71 -51.87 7.86
N ILE A 47 -11.91 -51.47 8.29
CA ILE A 47 -12.86 -50.74 7.41
C ILE A 47 -12.26 -49.40 6.97
N ALA A 48 -11.61 -48.67 7.88
CA ALA A 48 -10.94 -47.41 7.53
C ALA A 48 -9.82 -47.64 6.51
N GLN A 49 -8.98 -48.66 6.71
CA GLN A 49 -7.93 -49.04 5.76
C GLN A 49 -8.50 -49.48 4.40
N GLN A 50 -9.59 -50.25 4.39
CA GLN A 50 -10.29 -50.65 3.18
C GLN A 50 -10.80 -49.43 2.40
N ASN A 51 -11.40 -48.45 3.08
CA ASN A 51 -11.85 -47.20 2.46
C ASN A 51 -10.67 -46.41 1.88
N THR A 52 -9.56 -46.33 2.61
CA THR A 52 -8.35 -45.67 2.11
C THR A 52 -7.83 -46.36 0.84
N VAL A 53 -7.79 -47.69 0.79
CA VAL A 53 -7.38 -48.44 -0.41
C VAL A 53 -8.33 -48.16 -1.59
N LEU A 54 -9.64 -48.10 -1.35
CA LEU A 54 -10.64 -47.74 -2.37
C LEU A 54 -10.43 -46.32 -2.92
N GLU A 55 -10.16 -45.35 -2.03
CA GLU A 55 -9.85 -43.97 -2.42
C GLU A 55 -8.57 -43.88 -3.27
N HIS A 56 -7.52 -44.62 -2.88
CA HIS A 56 -6.27 -44.65 -3.65
C HIS A 56 -6.47 -45.33 -5.01
N PHE A 57 -7.21 -46.45 -5.07
CA PHE A 57 -7.54 -47.12 -6.32
C PHE A 57 -8.34 -46.21 -7.26
N ALA A 58 -9.32 -45.46 -6.74
CA ALA A 58 -10.08 -44.48 -7.51
C ALA A 58 -9.20 -43.33 -8.03
N ALA A 59 -8.28 -42.81 -7.20
CA ALA A 59 -7.34 -41.78 -7.60
C ALA A 59 -6.38 -42.25 -8.70
N VAL A 60 -5.92 -43.51 -8.64
CA VAL A 60 -5.05 -44.10 -9.67
C VAL A 60 -5.83 -44.31 -10.97
N LYS A 61 -7.07 -44.81 -10.90
CA LYS A 61 -7.98 -44.89 -12.07
C LYS A 61 -8.22 -43.54 -12.73
N GLU A 62 -8.40 -42.48 -11.94
CA GLU A 62 -8.52 -41.11 -12.46
C GLU A 62 -7.24 -40.63 -13.14
N LEU A 63 -6.07 -40.97 -12.58
CA LEU A 63 -4.77 -40.65 -13.18
C LEU A 63 -4.54 -41.40 -14.50
N GLU A 64 -4.90 -42.68 -14.60
CA GLU A 64 -4.84 -43.45 -15.85
C GLU A 64 -5.74 -42.84 -16.93
N SER A 65 -6.97 -42.45 -16.57
CA SER A 65 -7.90 -41.77 -17.47
C SER A 65 -7.33 -40.45 -17.99
N ARG A 66 -6.69 -39.65 -17.11
CA ARG A 66 -6.01 -38.40 -17.51
C ARG A 66 -4.76 -38.63 -18.34
N ALA A 67 -4.09 -39.78 -18.16
CA ALA A 67 -2.90 -40.16 -18.91
C ALA A 67 -3.22 -40.82 -20.27
N GLY A 68 -4.50 -41.07 -20.57
CA GLY A 68 -4.95 -41.67 -21.84
C GLY A 68 -4.69 -43.17 -21.95
N MET A 69 -4.54 -43.87 -20.82
CA MET A 69 -4.33 -45.32 -20.78
C MET A 69 -5.66 -46.07 -21.02
N PRO A 70 -5.65 -47.23 -21.70
CA PRO A 70 -6.85 -48.03 -21.92
C PRO A 70 -7.42 -48.57 -20.58
N ASP A 71 -8.74 -48.62 -20.46
CA ASP A 71 -9.48 -48.83 -19.19
C ASP A 71 -9.26 -50.22 -18.54
N GLU A 72 -8.50 -51.12 -19.18
CA GLU A 72 -8.22 -52.48 -18.72
C GLU A 72 -6.85 -52.64 -18.00
N SER A 73 -6.00 -51.61 -17.93
CA SER A 73 -4.62 -51.74 -17.42
C SER A 73 -4.49 -52.03 -15.93
N LEU A 74 -5.38 -51.51 -15.07
CA LEU A 74 -5.30 -51.66 -13.61
C LEU A 74 -6.14 -52.83 -13.03
N GLY A 75 -6.93 -53.52 -13.86
CA GLY A 75 -7.88 -54.54 -13.41
C GLY A 75 -9.12 -54.00 -12.67
N GLU A 76 -10.00 -54.89 -12.19
CA GLU A 76 -11.23 -54.55 -11.45
C GLU A 76 -11.08 -54.91 -9.96
N MET A 77 -11.29 -53.94 -9.06
CA MET A 77 -11.26 -54.20 -7.61
C MET A 77 -12.66 -54.52 -7.09
N ARG A 78 -12.87 -55.76 -6.62
CA ARG A 78 -14.16 -56.24 -6.09
C ARG A 78 -14.14 -56.34 -4.57
N ILE A 79 -15.17 -55.81 -3.92
CA ILE A 79 -15.39 -56.00 -2.48
C ILE A 79 -16.33 -57.20 -2.27
N LEU A 80 -15.81 -58.26 -1.65
CA LEU A 80 -16.60 -59.44 -1.31
C LEU A 80 -17.11 -59.34 0.14
N SER A 81 -18.42 -59.53 0.32
CA SER A 81 -19.02 -59.65 1.66
C SER A 81 -18.85 -61.07 2.17
N LEU A 82 -17.96 -61.25 3.15
CA LEU A 82 -17.66 -62.55 3.76
C LEU A 82 -18.66 -62.95 4.87
N LYS A 83 -19.80 -62.24 4.97
CA LYS A 83 -20.78 -62.48 6.03
C LYS A 83 -21.50 -63.81 5.77
N GLY A 84 -21.26 -64.81 6.63
CA GLY A 84 -21.88 -66.14 6.52
C GLY A 84 -20.96 -67.20 5.91
N TRP A 85 -19.72 -66.86 5.58
CA TRP A 85 -18.73 -67.84 5.10
C TRP A 85 -18.25 -68.70 6.28
N PRO A 86 -18.33 -70.04 6.18
CA PRO A 86 -17.80 -70.92 7.21
C PRO A 86 -16.26 -70.81 7.27
N ALA A 87 -15.69 -70.98 8.46
CA ALA A 87 -14.28 -70.68 8.74
C ALA A 87 -13.28 -71.42 7.83
N HIS A 88 -13.64 -72.59 7.29
CA HIS A 88 -12.82 -73.32 6.32
C HIS A 88 -12.70 -72.63 4.96
N ASP A 89 -13.73 -71.92 4.49
CA ASP A 89 -13.71 -71.22 3.20
C ASP A 89 -12.86 -69.94 3.29
N LEU A 90 -12.85 -69.32 4.47
CA LEU A 90 -11.96 -68.20 4.79
C LEU A 90 -10.49 -68.63 4.83
N LEU A 91 -10.21 -69.88 5.21
CA LEU A 91 -8.85 -70.44 5.20
C LEU A 91 -8.38 -70.81 3.78
N LEU A 92 -9.31 -71.09 2.86
CA LEU A 92 -8.97 -71.32 1.44
C LEU A 92 -8.50 -70.02 0.76
N LEU A 93 -9.10 -68.87 1.10
CA LEU A 93 -8.67 -67.54 0.62
C LEU A 93 -7.25 -67.13 1.08
N VAL A 94 -6.74 -67.71 2.16
CA VAL A 94 -5.38 -67.46 2.69
C VAL A 94 -4.37 -68.52 2.19
N ARG A 95 -4.86 -69.60 1.58
CA ARG A 95 -4.01 -70.73 1.14
C ARG A 95 -3.51 -70.60 -0.30
N ASP A 96 -4.22 -69.88 -1.17
CA ASP A 96 -3.83 -69.76 -2.59
C ASP A 96 -2.56 -68.90 -2.81
N ASP A 97 -2.21 -68.02 -1.86
CA ASP A 97 -1.01 -67.17 -1.91
C ASP A 97 0.31 -67.92 -1.63
N PHE A 98 0.28 -69.22 -1.31
CA PHE A 98 1.49 -70.05 -1.11
C PHE A 98 1.85 -70.93 -2.32
N SER A 99 1.10 -70.86 -3.42
CA SER A 99 1.55 -71.45 -4.68
C SER A 99 2.58 -70.54 -5.33
N THR A 100 3.85 -70.97 -5.34
CA THR A 100 4.93 -70.30 -6.07
C THR A 100 4.51 -70.08 -7.53
N PRO A 101 4.47 -68.83 -8.04
CA PRO A 101 4.07 -68.59 -9.42
C PRO A 101 5.19 -69.05 -10.36
N ILE A 102 4.91 -70.10 -11.12
CA ILE A 102 5.69 -70.54 -12.26
C ILE A 102 5.23 -69.68 -13.44
N ASN A 103 5.75 -68.46 -13.58
CA ASN A 103 5.70 -67.67 -14.82
C ASN A 103 6.70 -66.51 -14.74
N ASN A 104 7.76 -66.60 -15.55
CA ASN A 104 8.99 -65.79 -15.51
C ASN A 104 8.93 -64.46 -16.27
N GLU A 105 7.76 -63.87 -16.54
CA GLU A 105 7.71 -62.66 -17.40
C GLU A 105 7.14 -61.39 -16.76
N ILE A 106 6.76 -61.43 -15.48
CA ILE A 106 6.54 -60.20 -14.70
C ILE A 106 7.11 -60.44 -13.29
N ASP A 107 8.39 -60.15 -13.11
CA ASP A 107 9.07 -60.21 -11.81
C ASP A 107 8.57 -59.07 -10.89
N GLY A 108 7.37 -59.28 -10.35
CA GLY A 108 6.72 -58.45 -9.33
C GLY A 108 7.23 -58.74 -7.92
N VAL A 109 8.54 -58.89 -7.73
CA VAL A 109 9.16 -58.79 -6.41
C VAL A 109 10.05 -57.57 -6.45
N PHE A 110 9.68 -56.52 -5.71
CA PHE A 110 10.59 -55.43 -5.38
C PHE A 110 11.89 -56.06 -4.83
N GLY A 111 12.92 -56.14 -5.67
CA GLY A 111 14.28 -56.63 -5.39
C GLY A 111 15.33 -55.49 -5.38
N PRO A 112 16.54 -55.68 -4.82
CA PRO A 112 17.60 -54.67 -4.77
C PRO A 112 17.94 -54.02 -6.13
N GLN A 113 17.69 -54.75 -7.21
CA GLN A 113 17.84 -54.29 -8.60
C GLN A 113 16.84 -53.19 -8.95
N VAL A 114 15.58 -53.32 -8.55
CA VAL A 114 14.52 -52.29 -8.75
C VAL A 114 14.85 -51.03 -7.96
N TRP A 115 15.38 -51.20 -6.75
CA TRP A 115 15.86 -50.10 -5.92
C TRP A 115 17.03 -49.34 -6.60
N GLN A 116 18.03 -50.06 -7.12
CA GLN A 116 19.15 -49.45 -7.84
C GLN A 116 18.70 -48.75 -9.13
N GLN A 117 17.74 -49.32 -9.86
CA GLN A 117 17.12 -48.67 -11.02
C GLN A 117 16.37 -47.39 -10.63
N LEU A 118 15.59 -47.41 -9.56
CA LEU A 118 14.91 -46.22 -9.03
C LEU A 118 15.90 -45.13 -8.60
N VAL A 119 17.01 -45.49 -7.95
CA VAL A 119 18.10 -44.53 -7.64
C VAL A 119 18.66 -43.92 -8.94
N GLY A 120 18.99 -44.77 -9.92
CA GLY A 120 19.58 -44.34 -11.19
C GLY A 120 18.67 -43.44 -12.03
N HIS A 121 17.36 -43.67 -11.99
CA HIS A 121 16.39 -42.85 -12.74
C HIS A 121 15.97 -41.57 -12.02
N LEU A 122 15.91 -41.58 -10.68
CA LEU A 122 15.39 -40.44 -9.92
C LEU A 122 16.46 -39.44 -9.49
N GLN A 123 17.67 -39.88 -9.15
CA GLN A 123 18.72 -38.95 -8.69
C GLN A 123 19.22 -37.92 -9.71
N PRO A 124 19.26 -38.19 -11.02
CA PRO A 124 19.69 -37.19 -12.01
C PRO A 124 18.67 -36.07 -12.26
N ILE A 125 17.37 -36.31 -12.00
CA ILE A 125 16.29 -35.39 -12.37
C ILE A 125 16.47 -33.96 -11.78
N PRO A 126 16.86 -33.77 -10.50
CA PRO A 126 17.14 -32.44 -9.98
C PRO A 126 18.26 -31.70 -10.73
N GLU A 127 19.30 -32.41 -11.19
CA GLU A 127 20.40 -31.80 -11.95
C GLU A 127 19.97 -31.46 -13.37
N GLU A 128 19.16 -32.30 -14.02
CA GLU A 128 18.55 -32.00 -15.32
C GLU A 128 17.63 -30.78 -15.27
N VAL A 129 16.83 -30.63 -14.20
CA VAL A 129 15.99 -29.46 -13.96
C VAL A 129 16.84 -28.20 -13.76
N LEU A 130 17.97 -28.29 -13.05
CA LEU A 130 18.90 -27.17 -12.92
C LEU A 130 19.57 -26.81 -14.26
N GLY A 131 19.93 -27.80 -15.07
CA GLY A 131 20.48 -27.60 -16.41
C GLY A 131 19.49 -26.90 -17.34
N MET A 132 18.24 -27.39 -17.41
CA MET A 132 17.17 -26.74 -18.16
C MET A 132 16.88 -25.33 -17.63
N GLY A 133 16.96 -25.16 -16.31
CA GLY A 133 16.90 -23.87 -15.65
C GLY A 133 17.96 -22.88 -16.13
N ALA A 134 19.22 -23.31 -16.17
CA ALA A 134 20.33 -22.51 -16.65
C ALA A 134 20.15 -22.09 -18.11
N ASP A 135 19.68 -22.99 -18.98
CA ASP A 135 19.39 -22.71 -20.39
C ASP A 135 18.28 -21.67 -20.57
N ILE A 136 17.19 -21.78 -19.79
CA ILE A 136 16.10 -20.81 -19.80
C ILE A 136 16.58 -19.43 -19.33
N MET A 137 17.41 -19.40 -18.29
CA MET A 137 17.99 -18.16 -17.76
C MET A 137 18.94 -17.50 -18.75
N ALA A 138 19.77 -18.28 -19.44
CA ALA A 138 20.64 -17.79 -20.51
C ALA A 138 19.83 -17.15 -21.64
N ARG A 139 18.78 -17.84 -22.13
CA ARG A 139 17.88 -17.30 -23.17
C ARG A 139 17.16 -16.03 -22.71
N ARG A 140 16.75 -15.95 -21.44
CA ARG A 140 16.12 -14.74 -20.86
C ARG A 140 17.10 -13.56 -20.85
N LEU A 141 18.34 -13.79 -20.43
CA LEU A 141 19.40 -12.77 -20.45
C LEU A 141 19.66 -12.26 -21.86
N ASP A 142 19.71 -13.16 -22.86
CA ASP A 142 19.86 -12.78 -24.26
C ASP A 142 18.70 -11.92 -24.79
N MET A 143 17.45 -12.28 -24.45
CA MET A 143 16.28 -11.46 -24.81
C MET A 143 16.31 -10.08 -24.15
N LEU A 144 16.67 -10.01 -22.87
CA LEU A 144 16.79 -8.73 -22.15
C LEU A 144 17.88 -7.86 -22.74
N ASN A 145 19.02 -8.44 -23.12
CA ASN A 145 20.09 -7.73 -23.82
C ASN A 145 19.64 -7.22 -25.18
N MET A 146 18.90 -8.02 -25.97
CA MET A 146 18.31 -7.56 -27.22
C MET A 146 17.34 -6.39 -27.02
N LEU A 147 16.47 -6.45 -26.01
CA LEU A 147 15.55 -5.35 -25.68
C LEU A 147 16.29 -4.08 -25.25
N ARG A 148 17.33 -4.22 -24.42
CA ARG A 148 18.18 -3.10 -23.99
C ARG A 148 18.88 -2.44 -25.16
N CYS A 149 19.34 -3.22 -26.16
CA CYS A 149 19.93 -2.71 -27.38
C CYS A 149 18.92 -2.00 -28.28
N LYS A 150 17.73 -2.58 -28.50
CA LYS A 150 16.67 -1.99 -29.34
C LYS A 150 16.20 -0.63 -28.83
N HIS A 151 16.02 -0.49 -27.53
CA HIS A 151 15.52 0.74 -26.91
C HIS A 151 16.64 1.71 -26.48
N ARG A 152 17.86 1.55 -27.00
CA ARG A 152 18.97 2.45 -26.68
C ARG A 152 18.72 3.88 -27.17
N ASN A 153 18.06 4.03 -28.32
CA ASN A 153 17.75 5.34 -28.91
C ASN A 153 16.59 6.05 -28.19
N ASP A 154 15.67 5.29 -27.58
CA ASP A 154 14.52 5.82 -26.83
C ASP A 154 14.94 6.48 -25.50
N ARG A 155 16.20 6.29 -25.07
CA ARG A 155 16.78 6.85 -23.84
C ARG A 155 17.46 8.21 -24.06
N SER A 156 17.10 8.92 -25.14
CA SER A 156 17.73 10.19 -25.52
C SER A 156 17.42 11.35 -24.56
N THR A 157 16.34 11.25 -23.77
CA THR A 157 15.97 12.27 -22.78
C THR A 157 16.23 11.79 -21.35
N TYR A 158 16.43 12.73 -20.43
CA TYR A 158 16.66 12.40 -19.01
C TYR A 158 15.49 11.62 -18.40
N LEU A 159 14.25 12.02 -18.69
CA LEU A 159 13.03 11.36 -18.23
C LEU A 159 12.92 9.93 -18.75
N THR A 160 13.06 9.73 -20.06
CA THR A 160 12.98 8.39 -20.65
C THR A 160 14.14 7.49 -20.20
N ASN A 161 15.33 8.05 -19.95
CA ASN A 161 16.46 7.31 -19.39
C ASN A 161 16.20 6.88 -17.93
N LEU A 162 15.57 7.73 -17.12
CA LEU A 162 15.20 7.39 -15.74
C LEU A 162 14.15 6.27 -15.70
N GLU A 163 13.12 6.35 -16.54
CA GLU A 163 12.12 5.29 -16.70
C GLU A 163 12.75 3.95 -17.11
N TRP A 164 13.68 3.97 -18.07
CA TRP A 164 14.41 2.78 -18.49
C TRP A 164 15.36 2.22 -17.43
N LYS A 165 15.91 3.05 -16.54
CA LYS A 165 16.68 2.57 -15.38
C LYS A 165 15.78 1.82 -14.40
N THR A 166 14.60 2.36 -14.08
CA THR A 166 13.61 1.69 -13.23
C THR A 166 13.19 0.36 -13.85
N LYS A 167 12.86 0.36 -15.14
CA LYS A 167 12.45 -0.85 -15.87
C LYS A 167 13.54 -1.91 -15.96
N ASN A 168 14.81 -1.52 -16.09
CA ASN A 168 15.92 -2.46 -16.04
C ASN A 168 16.08 -3.10 -14.66
N HIS A 169 15.90 -2.31 -13.59
CA HIS A 169 15.92 -2.83 -12.23
C HIS A 169 14.79 -3.83 -11.98
N GLU A 170 13.59 -3.55 -12.50
CA GLU A 170 12.46 -4.49 -12.47
C GLU A 170 12.78 -5.80 -13.21
N PHE A 171 13.35 -5.73 -14.43
CA PHE A 171 13.76 -6.92 -15.17
C PHE A 171 14.82 -7.76 -14.47
N ASP A 172 15.80 -7.11 -13.82
CA ASP A 172 16.84 -7.81 -13.05
C ASP A 172 16.24 -8.49 -11.82
N ASN A 173 15.34 -7.81 -11.10
CA ASN A 173 14.63 -8.37 -9.95
C ASN A 173 13.75 -9.57 -10.34
N GLU A 174 12.99 -9.49 -11.45
CA GLU A 174 12.21 -10.62 -11.96
C GLU A 174 13.10 -11.81 -12.35
N THR A 175 14.27 -11.52 -12.93
CA THR A 175 15.23 -12.55 -13.35
C THR A 175 15.82 -13.25 -12.12
N GLU A 176 16.15 -12.51 -11.07
CA GLU A 176 16.59 -13.08 -9.79
C GLU A 176 15.49 -13.92 -9.11
N GLN A 177 14.24 -13.47 -9.16
CA GLN A 177 13.10 -14.23 -8.63
C GLN A 177 12.90 -15.55 -9.39
N LEU A 178 12.97 -15.53 -10.71
CA LEU A 178 12.88 -16.75 -11.54
C LEU A 178 14.02 -17.71 -11.23
N HIS A 179 15.25 -17.22 -11.08
CA HIS A 179 16.39 -18.05 -10.70
C HIS A 179 16.15 -18.73 -9.34
N LYS A 180 15.69 -17.98 -8.33
CA LYS A 180 15.33 -18.51 -7.00
C LYS A 180 14.22 -19.56 -7.08
N MET A 181 13.22 -19.34 -7.92
CA MET A 181 12.14 -20.32 -8.13
C MET A 181 12.67 -21.63 -8.72
N VAL A 182 13.51 -21.58 -9.75
CA VAL A 182 14.05 -22.77 -10.41
C VAL A 182 14.95 -23.57 -9.46
N VAL A 183 15.85 -22.91 -8.73
CA VAL A 183 16.68 -23.54 -7.71
C VAL A 183 15.81 -24.17 -6.62
N GLY A 184 14.80 -23.45 -6.12
CA GLY A 184 13.87 -23.95 -5.12
C GLY A 184 13.05 -25.15 -5.60
N THR A 185 12.68 -25.22 -6.89
CA THR A 185 12.01 -26.39 -7.47
C THR A 185 12.94 -27.61 -7.49
N ALA A 186 14.20 -27.45 -7.90
CA ALA A 186 15.17 -28.54 -7.93
C ALA A 186 15.48 -29.07 -6.51
N GLU A 187 15.66 -28.17 -5.53
CA GLU A 187 15.88 -28.54 -4.13
C GLU A 187 14.68 -29.28 -3.53
N ASN A 188 13.46 -28.82 -3.82
CA ASN A 188 12.23 -29.48 -3.39
C ASN A 188 12.09 -30.87 -4.02
N LEU A 189 12.39 -31.00 -5.32
CA LEU A 189 12.37 -32.28 -6.02
C LEU A 189 13.39 -33.25 -5.40
N LYS A 190 14.61 -32.78 -5.14
CA LYS A 190 15.66 -33.57 -4.46
C LYS A 190 15.22 -34.04 -3.07
N ALA A 191 14.59 -33.16 -2.29
CA ALA A 191 14.07 -33.51 -0.97
C ALA A 191 12.96 -34.56 -1.05
N LYS A 192 12.02 -34.43 -2.01
CA LYS A 192 10.94 -35.40 -2.24
C LYS A 192 11.48 -36.74 -2.69
N ILE A 193 12.42 -36.76 -3.64
CA ILE A 193 13.07 -37.99 -4.11
C ILE A 193 13.76 -38.67 -2.93
N ASN A 194 14.56 -37.94 -2.14
CA ASN A 194 15.22 -38.52 -0.96
C ASN A 194 14.23 -39.08 0.05
N TYR A 195 13.14 -38.37 0.33
CA TYR A 195 12.10 -38.83 1.24
C TYR A 195 11.39 -40.09 0.73
N SER A 196 10.99 -40.12 -0.56
CA SER A 196 10.40 -41.29 -1.21
C SER A 196 11.36 -42.48 -1.21
N MET A 197 12.65 -42.24 -1.42
CA MET A 197 13.68 -43.25 -1.33
C MET A 197 13.79 -43.78 0.11
N ASP A 198 13.91 -42.93 1.12
CA ASP A 198 14.02 -43.39 2.50
C ASP A 198 12.78 -44.17 2.98
N LEU A 199 11.57 -43.77 2.56
CA LEU A 199 10.34 -44.55 2.76
C LEU A 199 10.43 -45.92 2.11
N ALA A 200 10.87 -45.95 0.85
CA ALA A 200 11.01 -47.18 0.12
C ALA A 200 12.12 -48.07 0.70
N LYS A 201 13.10 -47.59 1.49
CA LYS A 201 14.10 -48.45 2.19
C LYS A 201 13.54 -49.23 3.39
N ILE A 202 12.49 -48.75 4.04
CA ILE A 202 12.00 -49.29 5.32
C ILE A 202 11.58 -50.78 5.22
N PRO A 203 10.84 -51.24 4.18
CA PRO A 203 10.47 -52.65 4.05
C PRO A 203 11.66 -53.62 3.84
N TRP A 204 12.79 -53.13 3.36
CA TRP A 204 13.97 -53.95 3.02
C TRP A 204 14.85 -54.23 4.23
N ILE A 205 15.00 -53.25 5.11
CA ILE A 205 15.74 -53.39 6.36
C ILE A 205 15.07 -54.46 7.22
N ASP A 206 13.73 -54.49 7.23
CA ASP A 206 12.95 -55.52 7.93
C ASP A 206 13.03 -56.89 7.22
N ARG A 207 13.07 -56.92 5.88
CA ARG A 207 13.25 -58.17 5.10
C ARG A 207 14.62 -58.80 5.32
N ASP A 208 15.71 -58.04 5.27
CA ASP A 208 17.07 -58.55 5.51
C ASP A 208 17.26 -59.01 6.96
N ALA A 209 16.67 -58.29 7.92
CA ALA A 209 16.64 -58.71 9.32
C ALA A 209 15.84 -60.01 9.50
N MET A 210 14.72 -60.17 8.79
CA MET A 210 13.94 -61.40 8.78
C MET A 210 14.67 -62.55 8.09
N ILE A 211 15.33 -62.34 6.96
CA ILE A 211 16.13 -63.37 6.27
C ILE A 211 17.24 -63.89 7.20
N LYS A 212 18.02 -63.00 7.83
CA LYS A 212 19.05 -63.38 8.82
C LYS A 212 18.49 -64.10 10.05
N LYS A 213 17.21 -63.89 10.37
CA LYS A 213 16.50 -64.57 11.46
C LYS A 213 16.03 -65.96 11.01
N ILE A 214 15.51 -66.08 9.80
CA ILE A 214 15.12 -67.34 9.17
C ILE A 214 16.33 -68.24 8.98
N GLU A 215 17.46 -67.71 8.49
CA GLU A 215 18.73 -68.44 8.34
C GLU A 215 19.28 -68.96 9.68
N ARG A 216 19.16 -68.17 10.75
CA ARG A 216 19.53 -68.62 12.11
C ARG A 216 18.64 -69.76 12.57
N VAL A 217 17.32 -69.63 12.41
CA VAL A 217 16.35 -70.64 12.80
C VAL A 217 16.52 -71.93 11.98
N THR A 218 16.86 -71.84 10.68
CA THR A 218 17.15 -73.02 9.85
C THR A 218 18.42 -73.73 10.29
N LYS A 219 19.49 -73.00 10.65
CA LYS A 219 20.71 -73.60 11.23
C LYS A 219 20.43 -74.28 12.56
N GLU A 220 19.62 -73.67 13.42
CA GLU A 220 19.20 -74.27 14.70
C GLU A 220 18.38 -75.55 14.47
N ASN A 221 17.43 -75.54 13.53
CA ASN A 221 16.64 -76.72 13.17
C ASN A 221 17.49 -77.87 12.63
N LEU A 222 18.45 -77.60 11.75
CA LEU A 222 19.39 -78.62 11.26
C LEU A 222 20.21 -79.24 12.41
N THR A 223 20.64 -78.41 13.35
CA THR A 223 21.40 -78.88 14.52
C THR A 223 20.54 -79.77 15.44
N LEU A 224 19.26 -79.42 15.60
CA LEU A 224 18.31 -80.22 16.39
C LEU A 224 17.93 -81.53 15.69
N GLN A 225 17.78 -81.52 14.36
CA GLN A 225 17.56 -82.73 13.57
C GLN A 225 18.71 -83.73 13.71
N HIS A 226 19.97 -83.27 13.61
CA HIS A 226 21.12 -84.14 13.88
C HIS A 226 21.14 -84.71 15.30
N LYS A 227 20.79 -83.91 16.32
CA LYS A 227 20.69 -84.41 17.69
C LYS A 227 19.59 -85.47 17.87
N ILE A 228 18.46 -85.31 17.18
CA ILE A 228 17.37 -86.31 17.20
C ILE A 228 17.83 -87.61 16.52
N GLU A 229 18.52 -87.52 15.38
CA GLU A 229 19.09 -88.69 14.69
C GLU A 229 20.13 -89.44 15.54
N GLU A 230 20.97 -88.71 16.30
CA GLU A 230 21.91 -89.30 17.26
C GLU A 230 21.19 -90.03 18.41
N LEU A 231 20.09 -89.47 18.92
CA LEU A 231 19.30 -90.09 19.99
C LEU A 231 18.60 -91.36 19.50
N ILE A 232 18.03 -91.35 18.30
CA ILE A 232 17.38 -92.51 17.68
C ILE A 232 18.39 -93.66 17.50
N LYS A 233 19.62 -93.36 17.04
CA LYS A 233 20.69 -94.38 16.91
C LYS A 233 21.08 -94.98 18.26
N LYS A 234 21.16 -94.16 19.31
CA LYS A 234 21.47 -94.64 20.67
C LYS A 234 20.35 -95.50 21.25
N GLU A 235 19.11 -95.20 20.93
CA GLU A 235 17.93 -95.94 21.40
C GLU A 235 17.79 -97.31 20.72
N GLN A 236 18.15 -97.40 19.44
CA GLN A 236 18.21 -98.68 18.69
C GLN A 236 19.29 -99.62 19.25
N ILE A 237 20.48 -99.10 19.57
CA ILE A 237 21.57 -99.89 20.20
C ILE A 237 21.14 -100.41 21.59
N ASN A 238 20.38 -99.62 22.34
CA ASN A 238 19.87 -100.03 23.66
C ASN A 238 18.73 -101.07 23.59
N GLN A 239 17.99 -101.14 22.48
CA GLN A 239 16.98 -102.19 22.27
C GLN A 239 17.63 -103.55 21.93
N GLU A 240 18.71 -103.57 21.15
CA GLU A 240 19.45 -104.81 20.83
C GLU A 240 20.09 -105.48 22.06
N ILE A 241 20.45 -104.70 23.09
CA ILE A 241 21.04 -105.23 24.33
C ILE A 241 19.98 -105.87 25.24
N LYS A 242 18.71 -105.44 25.17
CA LYS A 242 17.63 -105.96 26.03
C LYS A 242 17.03 -107.27 25.55
N GLU A 243 17.28 -107.70 24.31
CA GLU A 243 16.74 -108.95 23.76
C GLU A 243 17.59 -110.19 24.09
N ARG A 244 18.76 -110.05 24.75
CA ARG A 244 19.71 -111.15 24.95
C ARG A 244 19.69 -111.89 26.28
N ASP A 245 18.98 -111.46 27.32
CA ASP A 245 19.02 -112.15 28.62
C ASP A 245 17.64 -112.54 29.14
N GLY A 246 17.28 -113.79 28.84
CA GLY A 246 16.10 -114.46 29.35
C GLY A 246 16.48 -115.66 30.24
N ARG A 247 15.99 -115.60 31.49
CA ARG A 247 15.66 -116.69 32.43
C ARG A 247 16.80 -117.30 33.28
N LYS A 248 16.67 -117.22 34.61
CA LYS A 248 16.10 -118.27 35.52
C LYS A 248 16.44 -118.02 37.00
N SER A 249 15.48 -118.41 37.87
CA SER A 249 15.66 -119.18 39.12
C SER A 249 15.13 -118.50 40.39
N ASP A 250 13.86 -118.75 40.67
CA ASP A 250 13.18 -118.51 41.94
C ASP A 250 13.86 -119.19 43.14
N VAL A 251 13.71 -118.57 44.31
CA VAL A 251 14.07 -119.02 45.68
C VAL A 251 15.43 -118.55 46.27
N SER A 252 16.47 -118.23 45.48
CA SER A 252 17.47 -117.20 45.89
C SER A 252 16.86 -115.79 45.83
N VAL A 253 15.79 -115.69 45.05
CA VAL A 253 15.04 -114.48 44.74
C VAL A 253 14.43 -113.84 45.98
N ASN A 254 14.17 -114.49 47.12
CA ASN A 254 13.49 -113.79 48.23
C ASN A 254 14.42 -112.94 49.12
N HIS A 255 15.63 -113.42 49.45
CA HIS A 255 16.62 -112.58 50.16
C HIS A 255 17.29 -111.61 49.20
N GLN A 256 17.55 -112.06 47.97
CA GLN A 256 18.07 -111.21 46.92
C GLN A 256 17.03 -110.16 46.49
N ALA A 257 15.72 -110.48 46.44
CA ALA A 257 14.65 -109.50 46.23
C ALA A 257 14.49 -108.56 47.40
N LEU A 258 14.69 -108.97 48.66
CA LEU A 258 14.67 -108.04 49.79
C LEU A 258 15.88 -107.09 49.77
N PHE A 259 17.08 -107.57 49.42
CA PHE A 259 18.24 -106.69 49.20
C PHE A 259 18.09 -105.82 47.96
N GLU A 260 17.49 -106.33 46.89
CA GLU A 260 17.15 -105.57 45.70
C GLU A 260 16.01 -104.58 45.97
N GLU A 261 15.02 -104.90 46.79
CA GLU A 261 13.96 -103.99 47.23
C GLU A 261 14.53 -102.90 48.13
N LEU A 262 15.41 -103.24 49.07
CA LEU A 262 16.12 -102.25 49.90
C LEU A 262 17.04 -101.37 49.05
N LYS A 263 17.69 -101.93 48.04
CA LYS A 263 18.52 -101.19 47.08
C LYS A 263 17.65 -100.29 46.20
N LYS A 264 16.53 -100.79 45.68
CA LYS A 264 15.52 -100.01 44.95
C LYS A 264 14.94 -98.91 45.83
N GLU A 265 14.65 -99.17 47.09
CA GLU A 265 14.21 -98.16 48.08
C GLU A 265 15.28 -97.07 48.28
N ARG A 266 16.56 -97.44 48.39
CA ARG A 266 17.66 -96.47 48.50
C ARG A 266 17.85 -95.66 47.22
N GLU A 267 17.72 -96.28 46.05
CA GLU A 267 17.78 -95.62 44.74
C GLU A 267 16.56 -94.70 44.53
N VAL A 268 15.36 -95.13 44.94
CA VAL A 268 14.14 -94.30 44.95
C VAL A 268 14.27 -93.14 45.94
N ARG A 269 14.90 -93.35 47.11
CA ARG A 269 15.12 -92.29 48.08
C ARG A 269 16.15 -91.28 47.61
N GLU A 270 17.23 -91.71 46.98
CA GLU A 270 18.24 -90.80 46.44
C GLU A 270 17.70 -90.05 45.22
N SER A 271 16.97 -90.71 44.32
CA SER A 271 16.27 -90.01 43.22
C SER A 271 15.20 -89.04 43.73
N LEU A 272 14.46 -89.38 44.79
CA LEU A 272 13.51 -88.45 45.40
C LEU A 272 14.22 -87.23 46.00
N LYS A 273 15.38 -87.42 46.63
CA LYS A 273 16.22 -86.34 47.16
C LYS A 273 16.76 -85.45 46.04
N GLU A 274 17.15 -86.01 44.90
CA GLU A 274 17.51 -85.24 43.70
C GLU A 274 16.32 -84.45 43.15
N VAL A 275 15.12 -85.03 43.09
CA VAL A 275 13.89 -84.34 42.68
C VAL A 275 13.54 -83.20 43.64
N VAL A 276 13.65 -83.42 44.96
CA VAL A 276 13.44 -82.37 45.98
C VAL A 276 14.47 -81.26 45.83
N ASN A 277 15.76 -81.60 45.69
CA ASN A 277 16.82 -80.61 45.45
C ASN A 277 16.59 -79.80 44.16
N GLY A 278 16.11 -80.47 43.10
CA GLY A 278 15.71 -79.83 41.84
C GLY A 278 14.53 -78.87 42.04
N ALA A 279 13.49 -79.30 42.76
CA ALA A 279 12.34 -78.47 43.10
C ALA A 279 12.74 -77.26 43.96
N GLU A 280 13.61 -77.43 44.95
CA GLU A 280 14.13 -76.33 45.77
C GLU A 280 14.97 -75.33 44.97
N SER A 281 15.79 -75.83 44.03
CA SER A 281 16.54 -74.99 43.09
C SER A 281 15.60 -74.16 42.21
N MET A 282 14.57 -74.78 41.64
CA MET A 282 13.54 -74.07 40.86
C MET A 282 12.78 -73.05 41.69
N LEU A 283 12.44 -73.36 42.95
CA LEU A 283 11.80 -72.42 43.86
C LEU A 283 12.71 -71.24 44.18
N ARG A 284 14.02 -71.44 44.35
CA ARG A 284 14.99 -70.36 44.51
C ARG A 284 15.03 -69.45 43.29
N VAL A 285 15.08 -70.02 42.08
CA VAL A 285 15.03 -69.26 40.81
C VAL A 285 13.72 -68.50 40.67
N ALA A 286 12.58 -69.13 40.97
CA ALA A 286 11.27 -68.48 40.92
C ALA A 286 11.15 -67.32 41.92
N ARG A 287 11.64 -67.50 43.16
CA ARG A 287 11.67 -66.43 44.17
C ARG A 287 12.56 -65.26 43.73
N ALA A 288 13.77 -65.54 43.22
CA ALA A 288 14.64 -64.50 42.66
C ALA A 288 13.97 -63.77 41.49
N ARG A 289 13.28 -64.50 40.61
CA ARG A 289 12.52 -63.92 39.49
C ARG A 289 11.40 -63.01 39.98
N ILE A 290 10.63 -63.41 40.99
CA ILE A 290 9.58 -62.58 41.60
C ILE A 290 10.16 -61.26 42.10
N VAL A 291 11.26 -61.29 42.86
CA VAL A 291 11.92 -60.07 43.37
C VAL A 291 12.37 -59.16 42.22
N THR A 292 12.93 -59.72 41.14
CA THR A 292 13.30 -58.91 39.96
C THR A 292 12.09 -58.29 39.26
N LEU A 293 10.98 -59.02 39.15
CA LEU A 293 9.75 -58.52 38.54
C LEU A 293 9.10 -57.43 39.42
N GLU A 294 9.11 -57.59 40.74
CA GLU A 294 8.62 -56.57 41.68
C GLU A 294 9.43 -55.28 41.59
N ARG A 295 10.76 -55.38 41.47
CA ARG A 295 11.64 -54.22 41.23
C ARG A 295 11.29 -53.55 39.90
N GLN A 296 11.20 -54.31 38.81
CA GLN A 296 10.83 -53.78 37.49
C GLN A 296 9.45 -53.11 37.50
N LEU A 297 8.48 -53.69 38.21
CA LEU A 297 7.13 -53.13 38.34
C LEU A 297 7.16 -51.80 39.10
N LYS A 298 7.99 -51.68 40.14
CA LYS A 298 8.19 -50.41 40.86
C LYS A 298 8.85 -49.35 39.97
N GLU A 299 9.87 -49.72 39.20
CA GLU A 299 10.53 -48.82 38.23
C GLU A 299 9.55 -48.32 37.18
N VAL A 300 8.80 -49.22 36.53
CA VAL A 300 7.78 -48.86 35.53
C VAL A 300 6.69 -47.96 36.12
N ARG A 301 6.28 -48.16 37.39
CA ARG A 301 5.34 -47.25 38.05
C ARG A 301 5.91 -45.84 38.21
N THR A 302 7.17 -45.73 38.64
CA THR A 302 7.82 -44.42 38.76
C THR A 302 7.99 -43.75 37.40
N GLU A 303 8.36 -44.50 36.37
CA GLU A 303 8.45 -44.01 34.99
C GLU A 303 7.10 -43.52 34.49
N LEU A 304 6.02 -44.28 34.70
CA LEU A 304 4.65 -43.89 34.36
C LEU A 304 4.24 -42.57 35.03
N ASP A 305 4.55 -42.41 36.32
CA ASP A 305 4.21 -41.18 37.05
C ASP A 305 5.00 -39.98 36.54
N THR A 306 6.29 -40.15 36.20
CA THR A 306 7.07 -39.08 35.57
C THR A 306 6.55 -38.75 34.17
N ALA A 307 6.15 -39.74 33.38
CA ALA A 307 5.57 -39.54 32.05
C ALA A 307 4.23 -38.80 32.14
N ARG A 308 3.39 -39.11 33.13
CA ARG A 308 2.14 -38.40 33.40
C ARG A 308 2.35 -36.94 33.80
N ARG A 309 3.37 -36.63 34.60
CA ARG A 309 3.73 -35.24 34.93
C ARG A 309 4.19 -34.48 33.69
N LYS A 310 5.13 -35.06 32.93
CA LYS A 310 5.60 -34.49 31.65
C LYS A 310 4.45 -34.25 30.67
N TYR A 311 3.49 -35.17 30.57
CA TYR A 311 2.31 -34.99 29.72
C TYR A 311 1.46 -33.78 30.17
N LYS A 312 1.20 -33.63 31.47
CA LYS A 312 0.46 -32.48 32.01
C LYS A 312 1.18 -31.16 31.77
N ASP A 313 2.50 -31.12 31.95
CA ASP A 313 3.31 -29.93 31.69
C ASP A 313 3.27 -29.55 30.20
N MET A 314 3.37 -30.55 29.31
CA MET A 314 3.23 -30.35 27.86
C MET A 314 1.83 -29.85 27.49
N GLU A 315 0.77 -30.40 28.08
CA GLU A 315 -0.61 -29.93 27.86
C GLU A 315 -0.79 -28.46 28.27
N GLN A 316 -0.23 -28.06 29.42
CA GLN A 316 -0.25 -26.66 29.86
C GLN A 316 0.55 -25.75 28.91
N LEU A 317 1.71 -26.19 28.45
CA LEU A 317 2.50 -25.44 27.45
C LEU A 317 1.71 -25.25 26.15
N TYR A 318 0.98 -26.26 25.67
CA TYR A 318 0.13 -26.14 24.49
C TYR A 318 -1.00 -25.14 24.70
N ARG A 319 -1.71 -25.19 25.83
CA ARG A 319 -2.78 -24.22 26.14
C ARG A 319 -2.25 -22.79 26.24
N ASN A 320 -1.10 -22.59 26.91
CA ASN A 320 -0.48 -21.27 27.00
C ASN A 320 -0.04 -20.75 25.62
N ARG A 321 0.48 -21.64 24.77
CA ARG A 321 0.87 -21.31 23.40
C ARG A 321 -0.33 -20.92 22.54
N GLU A 322 -1.44 -21.64 22.66
CA GLU A 322 -2.72 -21.36 22.00
C GLU A 322 -3.27 -19.99 22.42
N PHE A 323 -3.38 -19.74 23.74
CA PHE A 323 -3.79 -18.43 24.27
C PHE A 323 -2.89 -17.28 23.77
N SER A 324 -1.59 -17.53 23.68
CA SER A 324 -0.62 -16.56 23.17
C SER A 324 -0.80 -16.27 21.67
N TYR A 325 -1.17 -17.27 20.86
CA TYR A 325 -1.51 -17.06 19.45
C TYR A 325 -2.81 -16.28 19.29
N ASP A 326 -3.84 -16.60 20.07
CA ASP A 326 -5.12 -15.88 20.05
C ASP A 326 -4.95 -14.42 20.45
N ALA A 327 -4.17 -14.14 21.51
CA ALA A 327 -3.88 -12.78 21.94
C ALA A 327 -3.10 -11.99 20.86
N ARG A 328 -2.11 -12.63 20.20
CA ARG A 328 -1.40 -12.02 19.07
C ARG A 328 -2.32 -11.76 17.88
N SER A 329 -3.21 -12.69 17.55
CA SER A 329 -4.16 -12.57 16.45
C SER A 329 -5.13 -11.40 16.68
N LYS A 330 -5.70 -11.29 17.90
CA LYS A 330 -6.54 -10.16 18.29
C LYS A 330 -5.81 -8.82 18.17
N LYS A 331 -4.58 -8.73 18.71
CA LYS A 331 -3.77 -7.51 18.61
C LYS A 331 -3.44 -7.15 17.15
N MET A 332 -3.17 -8.15 16.31
CA MET A 332 -2.94 -7.94 14.87
C MET A 332 -4.20 -7.41 14.17
N LEU A 333 -5.38 -7.94 14.50
CA LEU A 333 -6.66 -7.45 13.97
C LEU A 333 -6.94 -6.00 14.41
N GLU A 334 -6.68 -5.67 15.68
CA GLU A 334 -6.82 -4.31 16.21
C GLU A 334 -5.88 -3.33 15.49
N VAL A 335 -4.61 -3.70 15.30
CA VAL A 335 -3.63 -2.89 14.54
C VAL A 335 -4.03 -2.76 13.07
N SER A 336 -4.58 -3.81 12.46
CA SER A 336 -5.09 -3.74 11.09
C SER A 336 -6.26 -2.76 10.99
N LYS A 337 -7.19 -2.79 11.95
CA LYS A 337 -8.35 -1.89 11.98
C LYS A 337 -7.93 -0.44 12.19
N THR A 338 -6.97 -0.16 13.07
CA THR A 338 -6.44 1.21 13.22
C THR A 338 -5.67 1.66 11.99
N GLY A 339 -4.96 0.74 11.30
CA GLY A 339 -4.35 0.96 9.99
C GLY A 339 -5.38 1.33 8.91
N GLU A 340 -6.49 0.59 8.81
CA GLU A 340 -7.58 0.89 7.87
C GLU A 340 -8.18 2.27 8.14
N MET A 341 -8.48 2.59 9.40
CA MET A 341 -9.02 3.91 9.78
C MET A 341 -8.06 5.06 9.46
N THR A 342 -6.75 4.86 9.62
CA THR A 342 -5.74 5.88 9.28
C THR A 342 -5.59 6.05 7.77
N ILE A 343 -5.63 4.96 7.00
CA ILE A 343 -5.62 5.01 5.53
C ILE A 343 -6.87 5.73 5.00
N GLU A 344 -8.05 5.47 5.57
CA GLU A 344 -9.27 6.19 5.21
C GLU A 344 -9.17 7.70 5.51
N ALA A 345 -8.64 8.07 6.68
CA ALA A 345 -8.44 9.47 7.04
C ALA A 345 -7.45 10.17 6.09
N LEU A 346 -6.33 9.53 5.77
CA LEU A 346 -5.35 10.05 4.81
C LEU A 346 -5.92 10.15 3.39
N SER A 347 -6.77 9.21 2.98
CA SER A 347 -7.44 9.24 1.67
C SER A 347 -8.40 10.42 1.57
N ARG A 348 -9.19 10.69 2.61
CA ARG A 348 -10.06 11.88 2.67
C ARG A 348 -9.25 13.18 2.64
N GLN A 349 -8.13 13.25 3.36
CA GLN A 349 -7.25 14.41 3.34
C GLN A 349 -6.64 14.64 1.94
N ARG A 350 -6.19 13.59 1.28
CA ARG A 350 -5.70 13.66 -0.10
C ARG A 350 -6.79 14.20 -1.02
N ASP A 351 -8.00 13.68 -0.95
CA ASP A 351 -9.11 14.09 -1.83
C ASP A 351 -9.49 15.55 -1.60
N ALA A 352 -9.52 16.01 -0.33
CA ALA A 352 -9.75 17.42 0.01
C ALA A 352 -8.65 18.34 -0.55
N LEU A 353 -7.38 17.94 -0.42
CA LEU A 353 -6.25 18.69 -0.99
C LEU A 353 -6.28 18.71 -2.52
N GLU A 354 -6.69 17.61 -3.16
CA GLU A 354 -6.82 17.54 -4.62
C GLU A 354 -7.91 18.50 -5.12
N ILE A 355 -9.05 18.58 -4.43
CA ILE A 355 -10.10 19.56 -4.71
C ILE A 355 -9.55 20.97 -4.55
N ARG A 356 -8.84 21.26 -3.44
CA ARG A 356 -8.28 22.59 -3.20
C ARG A 356 -7.26 23.02 -4.26
N VAL A 357 -6.44 22.09 -4.74
CA VAL A 357 -5.49 22.35 -5.85
C VAL A 357 -6.23 22.66 -7.14
N LYS A 358 -7.35 21.97 -7.43
CA LYS A 358 -8.17 22.27 -8.62
C LYS A 358 -8.79 23.66 -8.54
N GLU A 359 -9.36 24.04 -7.39
CA GLU A 359 -9.91 25.37 -7.16
C GLU A 359 -8.84 26.47 -7.31
N LEU A 360 -7.66 26.28 -6.70
CA LEU A 360 -6.57 27.26 -6.79
C LEU A 360 -6.07 27.43 -8.23
N ARG A 361 -6.04 26.35 -9.02
CA ARG A 361 -5.73 26.43 -10.45
C ARG A 361 -6.78 27.21 -11.22
N GLU A 362 -8.06 26.96 -10.96
CA GLU A 362 -9.15 27.70 -11.61
C GLU A 362 -9.12 29.20 -11.25
N ILE A 363 -8.85 29.53 -9.99
CA ILE A 363 -8.66 30.93 -9.54
C ILE A 363 -7.46 31.56 -10.25
N ALA A 364 -6.34 30.86 -10.37
CA ALA A 364 -5.15 31.37 -11.06
C ALA A 364 -5.39 31.60 -12.55
N GLU A 365 -6.04 30.65 -13.24
CA GLU A 365 -6.40 30.81 -14.65
C GLU A 365 -7.38 31.96 -14.86
N ASN A 366 -8.37 32.13 -13.97
CA ASN A 366 -9.30 33.25 -14.04
C ASN A 366 -8.56 34.59 -13.83
N ALA A 367 -7.63 34.66 -12.87
CA ALA A 367 -6.82 35.85 -12.63
C ALA A 367 -5.93 36.20 -13.85
N GLU A 368 -5.30 35.20 -14.48
CA GLU A 368 -4.51 35.37 -15.69
C GLU A 368 -5.36 35.94 -16.83
N ARG A 369 -6.55 35.36 -17.08
CA ARG A 369 -7.49 35.88 -18.10
C ARG A 369 -7.92 37.32 -17.81
N THR A 370 -8.15 37.68 -16.54
CA THR A 370 -8.51 39.07 -16.18
C THR A 370 -7.36 40.04 -16.41
N GLU A 371 -6.11 39.65 -16.14
CA GLU A 371 -4.96 40.50 -16.43
C GLU A 371 -4.65 40.60 -17.91
N GLU A 372 -4.82 39.53 -18.68
CA GLU A 372 -4.73 39.58 -20.14
C GLU A 372 -5.76 40.57 -20.72
N ALA A 373 -7.01 40.53 -20.24
CA ALA A 373 -8.05 41.47 -20.66
C ALA A 373 -7.68 42.92 -20.30
N ARG A 374 -7.17 43.16 -19.08
CA ARG A 374 -6.74 44.50 -18.65
C ARG A 374 -5.54 45.00 -19.44
N GLN A 375 -4.58 44.13 -19.76
CA GLN A 375 -3.45 44.47 -20.62
C GLN A 375 -3.89 44.81 -22.04
N ALA A 376 -4.85 44.07 -22.61
CA ALA A 376 -5.43 44.38 -23.91
C ALA A 376 -6.13 45.75 -23.91
N GLU A 377 -6.90 46.06 -22.86
CA GLU A 377 -7.56 47.37 -22.72
C GLU A 377 -6.54 48.52 -22.59
N LEU A 378 -5.47 48.31 -21.81
CA LEU A 378 -4.40 49.31 -21.68
C LEU A 378 -3.66 49.52 -23.00
N LYS A 379 -3.36 48.45 -23.74
CA LYS A 379 -2.76 48.54 -25.08
C LYS A 379 -3.64 49.32 -26.04
N ALA A 380 -4.94 49.04 -26.07
CA ALA A 380 -5.89 49.80 -26.88
C ALA A 380 -5.95 51.28 -26.48
N LYS A 381 -5.89 51.60 -25.18
CA LYS A 381 -5.80 52.99 -24.69
C LYS A 381 -4.51 53.68 -25.11
N THR A 382 -3.37 52.99 -25.04
CA THR A 382 -2.08 53.56 -25.49
C THR A 382 -2.08 53.82 -26.98
N GLU A 383 -2.57 52.89 -27.79
CA GLU A 383 -2.71 53.06 -29.25
C GLU A 383 -3.60 54.26 -29.60
N LEU A 384 -4.73 54.43 -28.89
CA LEU A 384 -5.62 55.58 -29.07
C LEU A 384 -4.91 56.91 -28.71
N LEU A 385 -4.12 56.93 -27.63
CA LEU A 385 -3.38 58.12 -27.22
C LEU A 385 -2.27 58.45 -28.22
N GLU A 386 -1.55 57.46 -28.73
CA GLU A 386 -0.55 57.64 -29.79
C GLU A 386 -1.18 58.22 -31.06
N GLN A 387 -2.36 57.72 -31.47
CA GLN A 387 -3.10 58.28 -32.60
C GLN A 387 -3.48 59.75 -32.37
N LYS A 388 -3.98 60.11 -31.17
CA LYS A 388 -4.31 61.49 -30.81
C LYS A 388 -3.09 62.41 -30.82
N ILE A 389 -1.94 61.94 -30.32
CA ILE A 389 -0.68 62.69 -30.36
C ILE A 389 -0.27 62.94 -31.81
N ALA A 390 -0.32 61.91 -32.67
CA ALA A 390 0.00 62.05 -34.09
C ALA A 390 -0.93 63.04 -34.82
N GLU A 391 -2.23 63.03 -34.51
CA GLU A 391 -3.18 64.02 -35.05
C GLU A 391 -2.88 65.44 -34.54
N GLN A 392 -2.56 65.60 -33.26
CA GLN A 392 -2.19 66.88 -32.68
C GLN A 392 -0.91 67.43 -33.30
N GLU A 393 0.11 66.58 -33.53
CA GLU A 393 1.34 66.97 -34.23
C GLU A 393 1.08 67.40 -35.67
N ARG A 394 0.22 66.69 -36.41
CA ARG A 394 -0.19 67.11 -37.76
C ARG A 394 -0.89 68.46 -37.73
N SER A 395 -1.84 68.66 -36.83
CA SER A 395 -2.56 69.93 -36.65
C SER A 395 -1.59 71.08 -36.32
N LYS A 396 -0.66 70.84 -35.38
CA LYS A 396 0.38 71.79 -35.02
C LYS A 396 1.26 72.16 -36.23
N ASN A 397 1.73 71.18 -37.00
CA ASN A 397 2.53 71.42 -38.19
C ASN A 397 1.75 72.24 -39.24
N THR A 398 0.44 71.98 -39.43
CA THR A 398 -0.39 72.78 -40.34
C THR A 398 -0.55 74.22 -39.85
N ALA A 399 -0.75 74.44 -38.55
CA ALA A 399 -0.85 75.77 -37.97
C ALA A 399 0.49 76.53 -38.06
N GLU A 400 1.61 75.85 -37.80
CA GLU A 400 2.95 76.44 -37.95
C GLU A 400 3.24 76.84 -39.40
N ALA A 401 2.83 76.02 -40.37
CA ALA A 401 2.95 76.36 -41.80
C ALA A 401 2.12 77.61 -42.16
N GLN A 402 0.87 77.71 -41.69
CA GLN A 402 0.03 78.89 -41.89
C GLN A 402 0.64 80.15 -41.25
N VAL A 403 1.19 80.04 -40.04
CA VAL A 403 1.88 81.16 -39.38
C VAL A 403 3.11 81.58 -40.17
N ALA A 404 3.87 80.64 -40.73
CA ALA A 404 5.02 80.95 -41.57
C ALA A 404 4.62 81.68 -42.86
N GLU A 405 3.53 81.26 -43.51
CA GLU A 405 2.96 81.91 -44.69
C GLU A 405 2.50 83.34 -44.37
N LEU A 406 1.73 83.52 -43.29
CA LEU A 406 1.28 84.84 -42.83
C LEU A 406 2.46 85.77 -42.50
N LYS A 407 3.51 85.26 -41.84
CA LYS A 407 4.74 86.03 -41.60
C LYS A 407 5.46 86.41 -42.90
N GLY A 408 5.40 85.56 -43.92
CA GLY A 408 5.89 85.88 -45.26
C GLY A 408 5.09 87.02 -45.88
N ARG A 409 3.76 86.94 -45.83
CA ARG A 409 2.86 87.96 -46.36
C ARG A 409 3.00 89.32 -45.65
N VAL A 410 3.17 89.32 -44.33
CA VAL A 410 3.42 90.54 -43.55
C VAL A 410 4.72 91.21 -44.02
N ARG A 411 5.81 90.44 -44.20
CA ARG A 411 7.08 90.97 -44.72
C ARG A 411 6.91 91.59 -46.11
N GLU A 412 6.19 90.93 -47.03
CA GLU A 412 5.90 91.51 -48.35
C GLU A 412 5.13 92.83 -48.27
N LEU A 413 4.14 92.92 -47.37
CA LEU A 413 3.37 94.14 -47.15
C LEU A 413 4.22 95.25 -46.52
N GLU A 414 5.11 94.92 -45.59
CA GLU A 414 6.09 95.85 -45.01
C GLU A 414 7.04 96.40 -46.09
N ASP A 415 7.56 95.55 -46.97
CA ASP A 415 8.41 95.94 -48.09
C ASP A 415 7.68 96.83 -49.11
N GLN A 416 6.41 96.51 -49.43
CA GLN A 416 5.56 97.37 -50.26
C GLN A 416 5.33 98.73 -49.62
N LEU A 417 5.08 98.76 -48.31
CA LEU A 417 4.83 99.99 -47.56
C LEU A 417 6.10 100.85 -47.46
N LEU A 418 7.27 100.23 -47.29
CA LEU A 418 8.57 100.90 -47.39
C LEU A 418 8.79 101.50 -48.79
N SER A 419 8.54 100.72 -49.85
CA SER A 419 8.65 101.21 -51.24
C SER A 419 7.70 102.37 -51.53
N LEU A 420 6.46 102.31 -51.03
CA LEU A 420 5.52 103.43 -51.10
C LEU A 420 6.05 104.64 -50.38
N ARG A 421 6.51 104.50 -49.12
CA ARG A 421 7.09 105.60 -48.33
C ARG A 421 8.26 106.25 -49.05
N GLU A 422 9.18 105.47 -49.62
CA GLU A 422 10.29 106.00 -50.43
C GLU A 422 9.79 106.80 -51.64
N ARG A 423 8.76 106.30 -52.34
CA ARG A 423 8.15 106.99 -53.48
C ARG A 423 7.45 108.29 -53.04
N THR A 424 6.77 108.30 -51.89
CA THR A 424 6.16 109.52 -51.32
C THR A 424 7.22 110.55 -50.95
N VAL A 425 8.33 110.14 -50.33
CA VAL A 425 9.45 111.03 -50.01
C VAL A 425 10.04 111.65 -51.28
N ARG A 426 10.26 110.85 -52.33
CA ARG A 426 10.73 111.36 -53.64
C ARG A 426 9.75 112.36 -54.25
N LEU A 427 8.44 112.15 -54.12
CA LEU A 427 7.41 113.10 -54.57
C LEU A 427 7.46 114.41 -53.77
N VAL A 428 7.59 114.35 -52.45
CA VAL A 428 7.74 115.54 -51.59
C VAL A 428 9.03 116.30 -51.91
N ASP A 429 10.13 115.60 -52.17
CA ASP A 429 11.38 116.22 -52.59
C ASP A 429 11.28 116.88 -53.97
N LEU A 430 10.53 116.27 -54.90
CA LEU A 430 10.21 116.88 -56.20
C LEU A 430 9.31 118.12 -56.05
N GLU A 431 8.30 118.09 -55.17
CA GLU A 431 7.48 119.26 -54.85
C GLU A 431 8.32 120.36 -54.18
N ARG A 432 9.19 120.04 -53.22
CA ARG A 432 10.13 121.01 -52.63
C ARG A 432 11.04 121.63 -53.67
N ARG A 433 11.52 120.85 -54.64
CA ARG A 433 12.33 121.35 -55.76
C ARG A 433 11.50 122.19 -56.74
N ARG A 434 10.23 121.85 -56.98
CA ARG A 434 9.28 122.64 -57.80
C ARG A 434 8.87 123.95 -57.14
N CYS A 435 8.75 123.97 -55.81
CA CYS A 435 8.42 125.15 -55.02
C CYS A 435 9.65 125.99 -54.65
N GLY A 436 10.85 125.63 -55.12
CA GLY A 436 12.08 126.41 -54.91
C GLY A 436 12.05 127.82 -55.52
N ASP A 437 11.11 128.09 -56.43
CA ASP A 437 10.91 129.41 -57.07
C ASP A 437 9.75 130.21 -56.47
N TYR A 438 9.09 129.73 -55.41
CA TYR A 438 8.13 130.51 -54.65
C TYR A 438 8.62 130.65 -53.22
N ILE A 439 9.29 131.77 -52.95
CA ILE A 439 9.58 132.27 -51.61
C ILE A 439 8.39 133.17 -51.24
N PRO A 440 7.46 132.76 -50.36
CA PRO A 440 6.63 133.72 -49.66
C PRO A 440 7.55 134.55 -48.75
N SER A 441 7.63 135.82 -49.10
CA SER A 441 8.29 136.88 -48.35
C SER A 441 7.86 136.86 -46.88
N LYS A 442 8.85 137.00 -45.99
CA LYS A 442 8.66 137.34 -44.58
C LYS A 442 8.05 138.75 -44.46
N GLU A 443 6.73 138.81 -44.58
CA GLU A 443 5.88 139.87 -44.01
C GLU A 443 4.68 139.16 -43.37
N SER A 444 4.95 138.37 -42.31
CA SER A 444 3.87 137.67 -41.59
C SER A 444 4.24 137.34 -40.16
N GLU A 445 5.01 138.20 -39.49
CA GLU A 445 5.00 138.20 -38.03
C GLU A 445 3.91 139.19 -37.60
N PRO A 446 2.78 138.70 -37.06
CA PRO A 446 1.67 139.57 -36.73
C PRO A 446 2.08 140.47 -35.57
N SER A 447 1.85 141.77 -35.72
CA SER A 447 1.98 142.74 -34.64
C SER A 447 1.13 142.32 -33.44
N ASP A 448 1.52 142.67 -32.21
CA ASP A 448 0.77 142.30 -31.00
C ASP A 448 -0.72 142.68 -31.11
N ARG A 449 -1.01 143.81 -31.77
CA ARG A 449 -2.39 144.23 -32.06
C ARG A 449 -3.08 143.35 -33.10
N GLU A 450 -2.36 142.84 -34.09
CA GLU A 450 -2.89 141.85 -35.03
C GLU A 450 -3.13 140.51 -34.33
N THR A 451 -2.28 140.09 -33.38
CA THR A 451 -2.54 138.87 -32.59
C THR A 451 -3.72 139.02 -31.62
N GLU A 452 -3.93 140.20 -31.02
CA GLU A 452 -5.11 140.50 -30.21
C GLU A 452 -6.38 140.52 -31.07
N ILE A 453 -6.35 141.21 -32.21
CA ILE A 453 -7.45 141.18 -33.18
C ILE A 453 -7.67 139.74 -33.66
N TRP A 454 -6.63 138.94 -33.87
CA TRP A 454 -6.78 137.53 -34.27
C TRP A 454 -7.38 136.68 -33.14
N LYS A 455 -7.00 136.90 -31.88
CA LYS A 455 -7.61 136.22 -30.73
C LYS A 455 -9.07 136.64 -30.56
N GLU A 456 -9.38 137.93 -30.67
CA GLU A 456 -10.75 138.44 -30.70
C GLU A 456 -11.52 137.86 -31.90
N LEU A 457 -10.89 137.72 -33.06
CA LEU A 457 -11.48 137.10 -34.25
C LEU A 457 -11.72 135.60 -34.06
N GLN A 458 -10.84 134.88 -33.36
CA GLN A 458 -11.05 133.47 -33.02
C GLN A 458 -12.14 133.30 -31.99
N VAL A 459 -12.18 134.14 -30.96
CA VAL A 459 -13.25 134.14 -29.96
C VAL A 459 -14.57 134.48 -30.62
N THR A 460 -14.62 135.52 -31.45
CA THR A 460 -15.83 135.88 -32.22
C THR A 460 -16.19 134.84 -33.26
N ARG A 461 -15.22 134.13 -33.86
CA ARG A 461 -15.50 133.00 -34.77
C ARG A 461 -16.05 131.80 -34.01
N VAL A 462 -15.56 131.50 -32.82
CA VAL A 462 -16.09 130.41 -31.97
C VAL A 462 -17.48 130.78 -31.44
N THR A 463 -17.70 132.02 -31.01
CA THR A 463 -19.02 132.47 -30.59
C THR A 463 -19.97 132.59 -31.77
N LEU A 464 -19.50 132.96 -32.96
CA LEU A 464 -20.28 132.96 -34.19
C LEU A 464 -20.63 131.53 -34.61
N SER A 465 -19.69 130.58 -34.62
CA SER A 465 -19.98 129.18 -34.91
C SER A 465 -20.92 128.57 -33.87
N ARG A 466 -20.82 128.98 -32.60
CA ARG A 466 -21.77 128.58 -31.55
C ARG A 466 -23.13 129.23 -31.76
N ALA A 467 -23.17 130.51 -32.12
CA ALA A 467 -24.41 131.22 -32.44
C ALA A 467 -25.05 130.69 -33.73
N GLU A 468 -24.26 130.30 -34.73
CA GLU A 468 -24.68 129.63 -35.97
C GLU A 468 -25.20 128.23 -35.67
N GLU A 469 -24.57 127.50 -34.75
CA GLU A 469 -25.05 126.20 -34.28
C GLU A 469 -26.32 126.36 -33.42
N GLU A 470 -26.42 127.40 -32.59
CA GLU A 470 -27.65 127.77 -31.87
C GLU A 470 -28.74 128.28 -32.83
N LEU A 471 -28.39 128.93 -33.94
CA LEU A 471 -29.32 129.32 -35.01
C LEU A 471 -29.71 128.12 -35.87
N ARG A 472 -28.80 127.16 -36.08
CA ARG A 472 -29.06 125.89 -36.77
C ARG A 472 -29.95 125.02 -35.90
N LEU A 473 -29.72 124.97 -34.60
CA LEU A 473 -30.56 124.31 -33.61
C LEU A 473 -31.90 125.03 -33.48
N SER A 474 -31.93 126.36 -33.41
CA SER A 474 -33.18 127.13 -33.36
C SER A 474 -33.96 127.05 -34.67
N ARG A 475 -33.29 126.96 -35.83
CA ARG A 475 -33.92 126.64 -37.12
C ARG A 475 -34.40 125.20 -37.14
N ALA A 476 -33.62 124.23 -36.66
CA ALA A 476 -34.05 122.85 -36.54
C ALA A 476 -35.20 122.69 -35.54
N ASP A 477 -35.26 123.47 -34.47
CA ASP A 477 -36.34 123.49 -33.48
C ASP A 477 -37.56 124.24 -34.03
N LYS A 478 -37.36 125.31 -34.79
CA LYS A 478 -38.44 126.01 -35.50
C LYS A 478 -39.00 125.15 -36.62
N ASP A 479 -38.16 124.42 -37.35
CA ASP A 479 -38.52 123.47 -38.39
C ASP A 479 -39.17 122.25 -37.73
N SER A 480 -38.70 121.77 -36.58
CA SER A 480 -39.32 120.71 -35.77
C SER A 480 -40.65 121.15 -35.14
N PHE A 481 -40.79 122.43 -34.80
CA PHE A 481 -42.03 123.03 -34.27
C PHE A 481 -43.03 123.31 -35.39
N LEU A 482 -42.57 123.73 -36.57
CA LEU A 482 -43.37 123.84 -37.79
C LEU A 482 -43.74 122.45 -38.32
N GLU A 483 -42.86 121.45 -38.21
CA GLU A 483 -43.13 120.05 -38.49
C GLU A 483 -44.09 119.47 -37.46
N SER A 484 -43.99 119.83 -36.18
CA SER A 484 -44.95 119.43 -35.13
C SER A 484 -46.31 120.10 -35.33
N LEU A 485 -46.35 121.38 -35.73
CA LEU A 485 -47.58 122.07 -36.14
C LEU A 485 -48.14 121.50 -37.44
N SER A 486 -47.28 121.10 -38.38
CA SER A 486 -47.69 120.40 -39.62
C SER A 486 -48.16 118.99 -39.32
N GLN A 487 -47.56 118.26 -38.38
CA GLN A 487 -47.97 116.93 -37.95
C GLN A 487 -49.27 116.97 -37.18
N ILE A 488 -49.53 118.01 -36.38
CA ILE A 488 -50.82 118.24 -35.70
C ILE A 488 -51.89 118.66 -36.72
N ALA A 489 -51.55 119.45 -37.73
CA ALA A 489 -52.46 119.82 -38.82
C ALA A 489 -52.67 118.70 -39.86
N GLN A 490 -51.73 117.76 -39.98
CA GLN A 490 -51.75 116.58 -40.87
C GLN A 490 -52.07 115.29 -40.12
N MET A 491 -52.57 115.37 -38.87
CA MET A 491 -53.22 114.24 -38.19
C MET A 491 -54.55 113.81 -38.86
N GLU A 492 -54.83 114.23 -40.09
CA GLU A 492 -55.58 113.39 -41.02
C GLU A 492 -54.65 112.43 -41.78
N ARG A 493 -54.48 111.26 -41.16
CA ARG A 493 -54.16 109.97 -41.80
C ARG A 493 -52.90 109.95 -42.65
N THR A 494 -51.71 109.79 -42.05
CA THR A 494 -50.58 109.06 -42.70
C THR A 494 -49.42 108.64 -41.79
N ASP A 495 -49.13 109.30 -40.67
CA ASP A 495 -47.94 108.96 -39.83
C ASP A 495 -48.22 108.08 -38.58
N LYS A 496 -49.19 107.15 -38.64
CA LYS A 496 -49.37 106.15 -37.56
C LYS A 496 -48.42 104.96 -37.68
N GLU A 497 -47.91 104.66 -38.86
CA GLU A 497 -47.19 103.41 -39.13
C GLU A 497 -45.75 103.46 -38.62
N ASP A 498 -45.02 104.58 -38.78
CA ASP A 498 -43.60 104.64 -38.40
C ASP A 498 -43.37 104.80 -36.88
N LYS A 499 -44.26 105.53 -36.19
CA LYS A 499 -44.25 105.59 -34.71
C LYS A 499 -44.69 104.26 -34.08
N MET A 500 -45.68 103.56 -34.67
CA MET A 500 -45.98 102.18 -34.28
C MET A 500 -44.80 101.25 -34.56
N SER A 501 -44.11 101.39 -35.68
CA SER A 501 -42.97 100.54 -36.05
C SER A 501 -41.82 100.67 -35.05
N ALA A 502 -41.46 101.89 -34.62
CA ALA A 502 -40.41 102.09 -33.63
C ALA A 502 -40.80 101.59 -32.22
N GLU A 503 -42.06 101.77 -31.80
CA GLU A 503 -42.54 101.17 -30.54
C GLU A 503 -42.63 99.64 -30.62
N LEU A 504 -43.05 99.09 -31.76
CA LEU A 504 -43.07 97.65 -32.01
C LEU A 504 -41.67 97.07 -31.95
N VAL A 505 -40.64 97.73 -32.50
CA VAL A 505 -39.24 97.30 -32.39
C VAL A 505 -38.75 97.34 -30.94
N LYS A 506 -39.09 98.36 -30.16
CA LYS A 506 -38.75 98.42 -28.72
C LYS A 506 -39.46 97.31 -27.93
N LYS A 507 -40.74 97.07 -28.21
CA LYS A 507 -41.52 95.98 -27.60
C LYS A 507 -40.97 94.62 -28.03
N GLU A 508 -40.53 94.47 -29.28
CA GLU A 508 -39.92 93.25 -29.80
C GLU A 508 -38.56 92.98 -29.16
N GLN A 509 -37.72 94.00 -28.95
CA GLN A 509 -36.49 93.87 -28.18
C GLN A 509 -36.77 93.49 -26.71
N HIS A 510 -37.82 94.02 -26.10
CA HIS A 510 -38.23 93.64 -24.75
C HIS A 510 -38.76 92.20 -24.69
N ILE A 511 -39.54 91.78 -25.69
CA ILE A 511 -40.03 90.41 -25.85
C ILE A 511 -38.86 89.45 -26.04
N ARG A 512 -37.84 89.79 -26.85
CA ARG A 512 -36.62 88.97 -27.00
C ARG A 512 -35.87 88.81 -25.68
N LYS A 513 -35.75 89.87 -24.88
CA LYS A 513 -35.14 89.77 -23.55
C LYS A 513 -35.95 88.84 -22.63
N LEU A 514 -37.28 88.96 -22.63
CA LEU A 514 -38.14 88.07 -21.87
C LEU A 514 -38.09 86.62 -22.37
N GLN A 515 -37.99 86.40 -23.68
CA GLN A 515 -37.81 85.07 -24.29
C GLN A 515 -36.49 84.45 -23.83
N ASN A 516 -35.38 85.19 -23.85
CA ASN A 516 -34.10 84.71 -23.34
C ASN A 516 -34.17 84.33 -21.85
N ILE A 517 -34.85 85.14 -21.03
CA ILE A 517 -35.06 84.83 -19.60
C ILE A 517 -35.94 83.58 -19.44
N ILE A 518 -36.96 83.41 -20.26
CA ILE A 518 -37.83 82.21 -20.25
C ILE A 518 -37.02 80.97 -20.68
N GLU A 519 -36.16 81.08 -21.69
CA GLU A 519 -35.29 80.00 -22.14
C GLU A 519 -34.28 79.61 -21.06
N GLU A 520 -33.66 80.59 -20.41
CA GLU A 520 -32.77 80.36 -19.27
C GLU A 520 -33.51 79.70 -18.10
N GLN A 521 -34.73 80.15 -17.78
CA GLN A 521 -35.55 79.52 -16.75
C GLN A 521 -35.98 78.10 -17.12
N ARG A 522 -36.29 77.83 -18.40
CA ARG A 522 -36.59 76.47 -18.87
C ARG A 522 -35.39 75.55 -18.77
N GLU A 523 -34.19 76.04 -19.07
CA GLU A 523 -32.97 75.25 -18.94
C GLU A 523 -32.64 74.98 -17.47
N ASN A 524 -32.81 75.97 -16.60
CA ASN A 524 -32.70 75.80 -15.15
C ASN A 524 -33.75 74.81 -14.61
N GLU A 525 -34.98 74.82 -15.14
CA GLU A 525 -36.01 73.85 -14.78
C GLU A 525 -35.62 72.43 -15.20
N LYS A 526 -35.04 72.23 -16.39
CA LYS A 526 -34.52 70.92 -16.81
C LYS A 526 -33.38 70.43 -15.92
N ILE A 527 -32.43 71.31 -15.57
CA ILE A 527 -31.34 70.97 -14.64
C ILE A 527 -31.93 70.58 -13.30
N MET A 528 -32.90 71.34 -12.78
CA MET A 528 -33.59 71.02 -11.54
C MET A 528 -34.33 69.69 -11.61
N GLN A 529 -35.05 69.40 -12.69
CA GLN A 529 -35.71 68.10 -12.92
C GLN A 529 -34.71 66.95 -12.95
N HIS A 530 -33.56 67.13 -13.61
CA HIS A 530 -32.50 66.12 -13.64
C HIS A 530 -31.95 65.85 -12.22
N THR A 531 -31.62 66.92 -11.47
CA THR A 531 -31.15 66.78 -10.08
C THR A 531 -32.21 66.15 -9.16
N MET A 532 -33.50 66.47 -9.37
CA MET A 532 -34.59 65.86 -8.61
C MET A 532 -34.71 64.36 -8.92
N THR A 533 -34.54 63.97 -10.18
CA THR A 533 -34.51 62.56 -10.60
C THR A 533 -33.33 61.82 -9.98
N ASP A 534 -32.16 62.45 -9.90
CA ASP A 534 -30.98 61.88 -9.24
C ASP A 534 -31.21 61.69 -7.73
N TYR A 535 -31.83 62.66 -7.07
CA TYR A 535 -32.21 62.51 -5.65
C TYR A 535 -33.27 61.43 -5.43
N GLU A 536 -34.25 61.29 -6.33
CA GLU A 536 -35.23 60.21 -6.29
C GLU A 536 -34.57 58.83 -6.46
N ASN A 537 -33.60 58.72 -7.36
CA ASN A 537 -32.82 57.50 -7.57
C ASN A 537 -31.96 57.17 -6.35
N GLN A 538 -31.30 58.16 -5.75
CA GLN A 538 -30.56 57.99 -4.49
C GLN A 538 -31.49 57.57 -3.36
N LEU A 539 -32.69 58.16 -3.25
CA LEU A 539 -33.69 57.80 -2.26
C LEU A 539 -34.22 56.38 -2.48
N ALA A 540 -34.44 55.96 -3.73
CA ALA A 540 -34.81 54.59 -4.07
C ALA A 540 -33.71 53.59 -3.68
N THR A 541 -32.44 53.93 -3.94
CA THR A 541 -31.27 53.14 -3.54
C THR A 541 -31.17 53.02 -2.02
N LEU A 542 -31.33 54.14 -1.29
CA LEU A 542 -31.35 54.15 0.17
C LEU A 542 -32.54 53.36 0.73
N ARG A 543 -33.72 53.43 0.11
CA ARG A 543 -34.89 52.61 0.51
C ARG A 543 -34.65 51.13 0.30
N LEU A 544 -33.96 50.72 -0.77
CA LEU A 544 -33.55 49.33 -1.01
C LEU A 544 -32.51 48.89 0.02
N GLU A 545 -31.55 49.75 0.35
CA GLU A 545 -30.54 49.47 1.37
C GLU A 545 -31.15 49.36 2.76
N VAL A 546 -32.09 50.24 3.12
CA VAL A 546 -32.86 50.14 4.37
C VAL A 546 -33.71 48.87 4.40
N LYS A 547 -34.29 48.44 3.26
CA LYS A 547 -34.98 47.12 3.17
C LYS A 547 -33.99 45.96 3.34
N ARG A 548 -32.79 46.04 2.76
CA ARG A 548 -31.71 45.05 2.93
C ARG A 548 -31.28 44.94 4.39
N LEU A 549 -31.10 46.09 5.06
CA LEU A 549 -30.71 46.20 6.46
C LEU A 549 -31.84 45.79 7.42
N ARG A 550 -33.12 46.10 7.10
CA ARG A 550 -34.26 45.60 7.89
C ARG A 550 -34.46 44.09 7.73
N ASN A 551 -34.13 43.54 6.57
CA ASN A 551 -34.13 42.09 6.36
C ASN A 551 -32.92 41.39 7.01
N TYR A 552 -31.91 42.13 7.49
CA TYR A 552 -30.71 41.58 8.11
C TYR A 552 -31.03 40.81 9.40
N ASP A 553 -32.08 41.20 10.14
CA ASP A 553 -32.55 40.44 11.31
C ASP A 553 -33.27 39.13 10.94
N CYS A 554 -33.73 38.98 9.70
CA CYS A 554 -34.39 37.75 9.21
C CYS A 554 -33.42 36.76 8.55
N TYR A 555 -32.19 37.18 8.23
CA TYR A 555 -31.15 36.36 7.60
C TYR A 555 -30.07 35.86 8.58
N THR A 556 -30.26 36.04 9.89
CA THR A 556 -29.35 35.53 10.93
C THR A 556 -29.35 33.99 11.08
N LYS A 557 -30.04 33.24 10.20
CA LYS A 557 -30.04 31.77 10.26
C LYS A 557 -29.34 31.02 9.15
N ASP A 558 -29.06 31.57 7.95
CA ASP A 558 -28.75 30.65 6.83
C ASP A 558 -27.56 30.96 5.90
N SER A 559 -26.63 31.88 6.20
CA SER A 559 -25.35 31.87 5.42
C SER A 559 -24.12 32.38 6.19
N GLN A 560 -24.12 33.61 6.70
CA GLN A 560 -22.86 34.21 7.18
C GLN A 560 -22.31 33.59 8.48
N TYR A 561 -23.16 33.07 9.37
CA TYR A 561 -22.69 32.44 10.61
C TYR A 561 -22.09 31.05 10.38
N GLN A 562 -22.58 30.33 9.36
CA GLN A 562 -22.06 29.01 9.02
C GLN A 562 -20.70 29.11 8.31
N ASP A 563 -20.52 30.12 7.45
CA ASP A 563 -19.23 30.41 6.81
C ASP A 563 -18.18 30.82 7.85
N LEU A 564 -18.55 31.70 8.79
CA LEU A 564 -17.66 32.04 9.92
C LEU A 564 -17.39 30.84 10.83
N GLN A 565 -18.38 29.99 11.09
CA GLN A 565 -18.20 28.80 11.93
C GLN A 565 -17.33 27.73 11.24
N THR A 566 -17.44 27.61 9.91
CA THR A 566 -16.59 26.73 9.11
C THR A 566 -15.17 27.27 9.01
N GLU A 567 -14.98 28.57 8.79
CA GLU A 567 -13.67 29.22 8.80
C GLU A 567 -12.99 29.10 10.18
N LEU A 568 -13.73 29.25 11.28
CA LEU A 568 -13.22 29.09 12.64
C LEU A 568 -12.84 27.62 12.93
N LEU A 569 -13.62 26.66 12.43
CA LEU A 569 -13.31 25.24 12.51
C LEU A 569 -12.08 24.87 11.65
N GLU A 570 -11.95 25.43 10.45
CA GLU A 570 -10.78 25.25 9.59
C GLU A 570 -9.52 25.81 10.23
N LEU A 571 -9.59 27.01 10.80
CA LEU A 571 -8.49 27.62 11.55
C LEU A 571 -8.13 26.77 12.80
N GLN A 572 -9.11 26.25 13.53
CA GLN A 572 -8.85 25.33 14.65
C GLN A 572 -8.17 24.04 14.18
N MET A 573 -8.61 23.47 13.07
CA MET A 573 -8.02 22.25 12.51
C MET A 573 -6.60 22.49 11.99
N GLN A 574 -6.34 23.66 11.38
CA GLN A 574 -4.99 24.08 10.99
C GLN A 574 -4.09 24.25 12.21
N VAL A 575 -4.57 24.90 13.27
CA VAL A 575 -3.81 25.05 14.53
C VAL A 575 -3.50 23.69 15.16
N GLU A 576 -4.43 22.75 15.19
CA GLU A 576 -4.16 21.39 15.66
C GLU A 576 -3.12 20.68 14.80
N THR A 577 -3.19 20.83 13.48
CA THR A 577 -2.24 20.20 12.55
C THR A 577 -0.84 20.77 12.75
N LEU A 578 -0.71 22.10 12.80
CA LEU A 578 0.55 22.78 13.11
C LEU A 578 1.07 22.43 14.50
N SER A 579 0.20 22.21 15.49
CA SER A 579 0.58 21.75 16.83
C SER A 579 1.15 20.33 16.79
N ARG A 580 0.52 19.40 16.04
CA ARG A 580 1.03 18.04 15.84
C ARG A 580 2.37 18.06 15.10
N GLU A 581 2.49 18.84 14.03
CA GLU A 581 3.74 19.01 13.28
C GLU A 581 4.85 19.60 14.16
N ARG A 582 4.55 20.63 14.95
CA ARG A 582 5.48 21.17 15.94
C ARG A 582 5.93 20.10 16.93
N SER A 583 5.02 19.28 17.46
CA SER A 583 5.40 18.19 18.37
C SER A 583 6.30 17.14 17.71
N ALA A 584 6.04 16.81 16.44
CA ALA A 584 6.84 15.88 15.66
C ALA A 584 8.23 16.45 15.37
N LEU A 585 8.32 17.74 15.03
CA LEU A 585 9.58 18.44 14.83
C LEU A 585 10.39 18.54 16.12
N VAL A 586 9.76 18.84 17.26
CA VAL A 586 10.41 18.85 18.57
C VAL A 586 10.96 17.46 18.93
N SER A 587 10.17 16.40 18.70
CA SER A 587 10.63 15.02 18.91
C SER A 587 11.79 14.64 17.98
N ALA A 588 11.71 15.01 16.71
CA ALA A 588 12.77 14.78 15.73
C ALA A 588 14.05 15.57 16.07
N ALA A 589 13.92 16.80 16.58
CA ALA A 589 15.04 17.61 17.05
C ALA A 589 15.69 17.00 18.30
N ALA A 590 14.89 16.54 19.27
CA ALA A 590 15.39 15.84 20.45
C ALA A 590 16.13 14.54 20.09
N SER A 591 15.58 13.76 19.14
CA SER A 591 16.24 12.55 18.62
C SER A 591 17.57 12.87 17.92
N ARG A 592 17.61 13.93 17.10
CA ARG A 592 18.85 14.40 16.45
C ARG A 592 19.87 14.89 17.47
N ALA A 593 19.46 15.63 18.50
CA ALA A 593 20.34 16.08 19.57
C ALA A 593 20.99 14.89 20.32
N LEU A 594 20.20 13.87 20.66
CA LEU A 594 20.71 12.63 21.26
C LEU A 594 21.67 11.87 20.34
N MET A 595 21.42 11.87 19.03
CA MET A 595 22.34 11.26 18.06
C MET A 595 23.67 12.02 18.02
N LEU A 596 23.62 13.35 17.94
CA LEU A 596 24.80 14.20 17.95
C LEU A 596 25.62 14.03 19.24
N GLU A 597 24.96 13.99 20.40
CA GLU A 597 25.62 13.74 21.69
C GLU A 597 26.34 12.37 21.70
N ARG A 598 25.73 11.33 21.11
CA ARG A 598 26.40 10.02 20.96
C ARG A 598 27.61 10.10 20.04
N HIS A 599 27.54 10.88 18.96
CA HIS A 599 28.67 11.09 18.05
C HIS A 599 29.79 11.89 18.72
N GLU A 600 29.48 12.93 19.49
CA GLU A 600 30.46 13.69 20.27
C GLU A 600 31.15 12.79 21.30
N ARG A 601 30.40 11.99 22.07
CA ARG A 601 30.99 11.03 23.01
C ARG A 601 31.91 10.02 22.30
N ALA A 602 31.52 9.53 21.12
CA ALA A 602 32.37 8.64 20.34
C ALA A 602 33.63 9.35 19.83
N ALA A 603 33.50 10.59 19.34
CA ALA A 603 34.62 11.42 18.91
C ALA A 603 35.59 11.70 20.07
N ASP A 604 35.08 11.99 21.27
CA ASP A 604 35.89 12.17 22.48
C ASP A 604 36.66 10.90 22.85
N LEU A 605 36.03 9.73 22.73
CA LEU A 605 36.71 8.45 22.94
C LEU A 605 37.82 8.23 21.89
N PHE A 606 37.56 8.53 20.62
CA PHE A 606 38.58 8.46 19.57
C PHE A 606 39.71 9.46 19.81
N ALA A 607 39.41 10.67 20.26
CA ALA A 607 40.41 11.68 20.60
C ALA A 607 41.24 11.26 21.83
N LYS A 608 40.62 10.62 22.83
CA LYS A 608 41.33 10.04 23.99
C LYS A 608 42.23 8.89 23.57
N ILE A 609 41.77 7.98 22.71
CA ILE A 609 42.58 6.88 22.17
C ILE A 609 43.75 7.44 21.35
N THR A 610 43.50 8.47 20.53
CA THR A 610 44.53 9.11 19.71
C THR A 610 45.57 9.80 20.59
N ARG A 611 45.16 10.50 21.66
CA ARG A 611 46.07 11.08 22.66
C ARG A 611 46.85 9.99 23.39
N ALA A 612 46.19 8.96 23.91
CA ALA A 612 46.86 7.85 24.56
C ALA A 612 47.88 7.17 23.64
N ARG A 613 47.58 7.04 22.33
CA ARG A 613 48.54 6.56 21.33
C ARG A 613 49.75 7.47 21.19
N LYS A 614 49.54 8.78 21.08
CA LYS A 614 50.63 9.77 21.00
C LYS A 614 51.46 9.82 22.28
N ASP A 615 50.83 9.68 23.44
CA ASP A 615 51.52 9.62 24.74
C ASP A 615 52.32 8.32 24.85
N LEU A 616 51.80 7.19 24.34
CA LEU A 616 52.54 5.93 24.27
C LEU A 616 53.70 6.00 23.27
N GLU A 617 53.50 6.63 22.11
CA GLU A 617 54.57 6.91 21.15
C GLU A 617 55.66 7.78 21.78
N ALA A 618 55.29 8.86 22.49
CA ALA A 618 56.24 9.71 23.19
C ALA A 618 57.00 8.97 24.31
N GLN A 619 56.31 8.10 25.08
CA GLN A 619 56.94 7.24 26.09
C GLN A 619 57.83 6.14 25.51
N LEU A 620 57.59 5.73 24.26
CA LEU A 620 58.44 4.78 23.53
C LEU A 620 59.62 5.48 22.83
N GLU A 621 59.48 6.76 22.46
CA GLU A 621 60.56 7.59 21.91
C GLU A 621 61.53 8.07 23.00
N ASP A 622 61.05 8.37 24.22
CA ASP A 622 61.90 8.61 25.38
C ASP A 622 62.42 7.27 25.94
N ASN A 623 63.61 6.87 25.47
CA ASN A 623 64.37 5.72 25.90
C ASN A 623 64.71 5.77 27.41
N ALA A 624 63.76 5.38 28.27
CA ALA A 624 64.01 4.93 29.63
C ALA A 624 62.92 3.96 30.07
N LEU A 625 63.15 2.65 29.87
CA LEU A 625 62.38 1.59 30.53
C LEU A 625 62.31 1.87 32.04
N PRO A 626 61.16 2.22 32.63
CA PRO A 626 61.04 2.22 34.07
C PRO A 626 61.04 0.74 34.48
N ARG A 627 61.89 0.36 35.44
CA ARG A 627 61.72 -0.91 36.14
C ARG A 627 60.32 -0.88 36.78
N ILE A 628 59.38 -1.57 36.16
CA ILE A 628 58.04 -1.76 36.69
C ILE A 628 58.21 -2.55 37.99
N SER A 629 57.92 -1.91 39.12
CA SER A 629 57.86 -2.60 40.41
C SER A 629 56.82 -3.73 40.32
N ASP A 630 57.12 -4.92 40.86
CA ASP A 630 56.26 -6.12 40.76
C ASP A 630 54.80 -5.86 41.19
N GLY A 631 54.56 -4.89 42.07
CA GLY A 631 53.22 -4.45 42.46
C GLY A 631 52.44 -3.76 41.34
N LEU A 632 53.09 -2.90 40.55
CA LEU A 632 52.48 -2.19 39.42
C LEU A 632 52.21 -3.14 38.25
N GLN A 633 53.08 -4.13 38.03
CA GLN A 633 52.86 -5.15 37.00
C GLN A 633 51.69 -6.08 37.35
N ALA A 634 51.51 -6.40 38.63
CA ALA A 634 50.35 -7.15 39.11
C ALA A 634 49.04 -6.35 38.98
N GLU A 635 49.05 -5.04 39.25
CA GLU A 635 47.90 -4.16 39.06
C GLU A 635 47.55 -3.96 37.58
N ILE A 636 48.56 -3.76 36.71
CA ILE A 636 48.37 -3.70 35.26
C ILE A 636 47.84 -5.05 34.73
N SER A 637 48.37 -6.18 35.23
CA SER A 637 47.87 -7.50 34.81
C SER A 637 46.43 -7.76 35.26
N LYS A 638 46.05 -7.27 36.45
CA LYS A 638 44.67 -7.33 36.94
C LYS A 638 43.75 -6.39 36.15
N SER A 639 44.18 -5.18 35.83
CA SER A 639 43.38 -4.23 35.05
C SER A 639 43.21 -4.69 33.61
N VAL A 640 44.26 -5.22 32.98
CA VAL A 640 44.20 -5.84 31.65
C VAL A 640 43.29 -7.07 31.68
N SER A 641 43.39 -7.94 32.70
CA SER A 641 42.48 -9.09 32.83
C SER A 641 41.02 -8.67 33.01
N SER A 642 40.76 -7.60 33.77
CA SER A 642 39.42 -7.03 33.95
C SER A 642 38.87 -6.40 32.66
N ILE A 643 39.71 -5.69 31.91
CA ILE A 643 39.35 -5.12 30.60
C ILE A 643 39.09 -6.24 29.59
N CYS A 644 39.91 -7.29 29.56
CA CYS A 644 39.69 -8.45 28.72
C CYS A 644 38.41 -9.20 29.10
N ALA A 645 38.09 -9.34 30.39
CA ALA A 645 36.86 -9.95 30.84
C ALA A 645 35.62 -9.14 30.42
N SER A 646 35.62 -7.82 30.66
CA SER A 646 34.52 -6.93 30.23
C SER A 646 34.39 -6.84 28.70
N SER A 647 35.50 -6.90 27.97
CA SER A 647 35.50 -6.98 26.51
C SER A 647 34.93 -8.33 26.00
N ALA A 648 35.24 -9.44 26.68
CA ALA A 648 34.68 -10.75 26.36
C ALA A 648 33.17 -10.83 26.66
N GLU A 649 32.72 -10.21 27.76
CA GLU A 649 31.30 -10.10 28.10
C GLU A 649 30.52 -9.25 27.09
N THR A 650 31.04 -8.08 26.72
CA THR A 650 30.42 -7.21 25.70
C THR A 650 30.40 -7.87 24.32
N TRP A 651 31.45 -8.61 23.95
CA TRP A 651 31.46 -9.40 22.71
C TRP A 651 30.44 -10.54 22.72
N SER A 652 30.28 -11.21 23.86
CA SER A 652 29.27 -12.25 24.04
C SER A 652 27.84 -11.67 23.97
N ALA A 653 27.61 -10.51 24.58
CA ALA A 653 26.35 -9.78 24.48
C ALA A 653 26.04 -9.35 23.04
N LEU A 654 27.04 -8.86 22.30
CA LEU A 654 26.87 -8.49 20.89
C LEU A 654 26.55 -9.71 20.01
N LYS A 655 27.20 -10.86 20.26
CA LYS A 655 26.86 -12.13 19.58
C LYS A 655 25.43 -12.57 19.88
N ALA A 656 24.98 -12.45 21.13
CA ALA A 656 23.62 -12.77 21.53
C ALA A 656 22.59 -11.86 20.85
N GLU A 657 22.85 -10.55 20.79
CA GLU A 657 21.98 -9.61 20.07
C GLU A 657 21.98 -9.85 18.57
N ARG A 658 23.13 -10.12 17.94
CA ARG A 658 23.19 -10.49 16.52
C ARG A 658 22.36 -11.76 16.24
N ALA A 659 22.44 -12.77 17.09
CA ALA A 659 21.62 -13.98 16.97
C ALA A 659 20.12 -13.70 17.22
N ARG A 660 19.78 -12.71 18.05
CA ARG A 660 18.40 -12.27 18.25
C ARG A 660 17.86 -11.54 17.01
N VAL A 661 18.65 -10.65 16.42
CA VAL A 661 18.31 -9.92 15.19
C VAL A 661 18.10 -10.88 14.03
N LEU A 662 19.03 -11.82 13.79
CA LEU A 662 18.88 -12.82 12.72
C LEU A 662 17.62 -13.69 12.88
N ARG A 663 17.24 -14.04 14.12
CA ARG A 663 15.99 -14.75 14.40
C ARG A 663 14.75 -13.88 14.11
N LEU A 664 14.80 -12.60 14.44
CA LEU A 664 13.71 -11.66 14.14
C LEU A 664 13.58 -11.41 12.64
N GLU A 665 14.68 -11.25 11.91
CA GLU A 665 14.69 -11.12 10.45
C GLU A 665 14.10 -12.36 9.78
N SER A 666 14.52 -13.56 10.21
CA SER A 666 13.93 -14.82 9.74
C SER A 666 12.42 -14.91 10.05
N ALA A 667 11.98 -14.47 11.23
CA ALA A 667 10.56 -14.45 11.58
C ALA A 667 9.77 -13.46 10.71
N VAL A 668 10.29 -12.26 10.46
CA VAL A 668 9.66 -11.25 9.59
C VAL A 668 9.51 -11.76 8.16
N VAL A 669 10.55 -12.39 7.62
CA VAL A 669 10.50 -13.00 6.27
C VAL A 669 9.44 -14.11 6.23
N SER A 670 9.36 -14.96 7.27
CA SER A 670 8.33 -16.01 7.33
C SER A 670 6.90 -15.44 7.39
N GLN A 671 6.69 -14.33 8.11
CA GLN A 671 5.41 -13.64 8.18
C GLN A 671 5.04 -12.98 6.84
N SER A 672 6.01 -12.37 6.15
CA SER A 672 5.81 -11.80 4.82
C SER A 672 5.37 -12.87 3.81
N ILE A 673 6.03 -14.03 3.79
CA ILE A 673 5.64 -15.15 2.93
C ILE A 673 4.23 -15.67 3.28
N GLN A 674 3.88 -15.71 4.58
CA GLN A 674 2.54 -16.10 4.99
C GLN A 674 1.46 -15.10 4.54
N LEU A 675 1.71 -13.80 4.69
CA LEU A 675 0.80 -12.74 4.23
C LEU A 675 0.60 -12.77 2.71
N GLU A 676 1.64 -13.06 1.93
CA GLU A 676 1.51 -13.25 0.49
C GLU A 676 0.62 -14.45 0.14
N ARG A 677 0.76 -15.58 0.86
CA ARG A 677 -0.11 -16.75 0.68
C ARG A 677 -1.56 -16.42 1.01
N GLU A 678 -1.80 -15.74 2.12
CA GLU A 678 -3.14 -15.31 2.55
C GLU A 678 -3.76 -14.35 1.53
N THR A 679 -2.97 -13.43 0.98
CA THR A 679 -3.43 -12.48 -0.05
C THR A 679 -3.80 -13.20 -1.34
N ARG A 680 -3.02 -14.21 -1.77
CA ARG A 680 -3.34 -15.07 -2.92
C ARG A 680 -4.64 -15.87 -2.71
N VAL A 681 -4.82 -16.44 -1.52
CA VAL A 681 -6.07 -17.15 -1.17
C VAL A 681 -7.26 -16.19 -1.18
N ARG A 682 -7.10 -14.99 -0.62
CA ARG A 682 -8.13 -13.94 -0.64
C ARG A 682 -8.51 -13.56 -2.07
N THR A 683 -7.53 -13.32 -2.96
CA THR A 683 -7.82 -13.01 -4.37
C THR A 683 -8.51 -14.17 -5.09
N GLN A 684 -8.14 -15.42 -4.81
CA GLN A 684 -8.83 -16.60 -5.37
C GLN A 684 -10.28 -16.68 -4.89
N LEU A 685 -10.54 -16.42 -3.60
CA LEU A 685 -11.88 -16.39 -3.03
C LEU A 685 -12.71 -15.24 -3.61
N GLU A 686 -12.13 -14.06 -3.79
CA GLU A 686 -12.78 -12.91 -4.45
C GLU A 686 -13.14 -13.22 -5.90
N ARG A 687 -12.25 -13.88 -6.66
CA ARG A 687 -12.54 -14.34 -8.03
C ARG A 687 -13.64 -15.40 -8.06
N ARG A 688 -13.63 -16.36 -7.13
CA ARG A 688 -14.68 -17.39 -7.01
C ARG A 688 -16.02 -16.75 -6.64
N ARG A 689 -16.03 -15.80 -5.71
CA ARG A 689 -17.21 -15.01 -5.35
C ARG A 689 -17.76 -14.25 -6.56
N ALA A 690 -16.91 -13.54 -7.31
CA ALA A 690 -17.35 -12.83 -8.52
C ALA A 690 -17.91 -13.77 -9.60
N THR A 691 -17.37 -14.99 -9.72
CA THR A 691 -17.88 -16.01 -10.65
C THR A 691 -19.24 -16.52 -10.20
N LEU A 692 -19.40 -16.85 -8.92
CA LEU A 692 -20.68 -17.26 -8.32
C LEU A 692 -21.74 -16.15 -8.41
N GLU A 693 -21.36 -14.89 -8.21
CA GLU A 693 -22.27 -13.74 -8.39
C GLU A 693 -22.76 -13.65 -9.84
N ARG A 694 -21.89 -13.84 -10.83
CA ARG A 694 -22.30 -13.89 -12.26
C ARG A 694 -23.20 -15.09 -12.58
N GLU A 695 -22.91 -16.27 -12.02
CA GLU A 695 -23.76 -17.46 -12.18
C GLU A 695 -25.14 -17.27 -11.53
N LEU A 696 -25.20 -16.62 -10.37
CA LEU A 696 -26.46 -16.23 -9.73
C LEU A 696 -27.25 -15.22 -10.57
N PHE A 697 -26.57 -14.25 -11.19
CA PHE A 697 -27.22 -13.32 -12.12
C PHE A 697 -27.75 -14.04 -13.37
N ARG A 698 -27.01 -15.01 -13.93
CA ARG A 698 -27.47 -15.82 -15.08
C ARG A 698 -28.67 -16.70 -14.72
N THR A 699 -28.61 -17.42 -13.60
CA THR A 699 -29.73 -18.27 -13.16
C THR A 699 -30.99 -17.47 -12.80
N ARG A 700 -30.85 -16.23 -12.30
CA ARG A 700 -31.98 -15.30 -12.13
C ARG A 700 -32.59 -14.81 -13.46
N HIS A 701 -31.78 -14.66 -14.50
CA HIS A 701 -32.29 -14.36 -15.84
C HIS A 701 -32.97 -15.57 -16.49
N ASP A 702 -32.41 -16.77 -16.33
CA ASP A 702 -33.00 -18.02 -16.87
C ASP A 702 -34.33 -18.38 -16.18
N THR A 703 -34.46 -18.14 -14.88
CA THR A 703 -35.75 -18.28 -14.17
C THR A 703 -36.77 -17.21 -14.54
N SER A 704 -36.34 -16.06 -15.08
CA SER A 704 -37.25 -15.02 -15.59
C SER A 704 -37.73 -15.30 -17.02
N TYR A 705 -36.97 -16.05 -17.81
CA TYR A 705 -37.36 -16.50 -19.15
C TYR A 705 -38.16 -17.82 -19.15
N SER A 706 -38.02 -18.65 -18.12
CA SER A 706 -38.73 -19.94 -18.01
C SER A 706 -40.22 -19.82 -17.64
N THR A 707 -40.70 -18.63 -17.25
CA THR A 707 -42.11 -18.42 -16.86
C THR A 707 -42.98 -17.89 -18.00
N ILE A 708 -42.45 -17.75 -19.23
CA ILE A 708 -43.19 -17.16 -20.37
C ILE A 708 -43.53 -18.17 -21.47
N PHE A 709 -43.14 -19.45 -21.37
CA PHE A 709 -43.49 -20.43 -22.40
C PHE A 709 -44.11 -21.72 -21.84
N PHE A 710 -45.42 -21.84 -22.11
CA PHE A 710 -46.31 -23.00 -22.24
C PHE A 710 -47.49 -23.06 -21.24
N PRO A 711 -48.67 -23.48 -21.73
CA PRO A 711 -49.95 -22.75 -21.77
C PRO A 711 -50.85 -22.90 -20.53
#